data_AF-A0A0F9UAL9-F1
#
_entry.id   AF-A0A0F9UAL9-F1
#
_cell.length_a   1.000
_cell.length_b   1.000
_cell.length_c   1.000
_cell.angle_alpha   90.00
_cell.angle_beta   90.00
_cell.angle_gamma   90.00
#
_symmetry.space_group_name_H-M   'P 1'
#
loop_
_entity.id
_entity.type
_entity.pdbx_description
1 polymer ?
#
loop_
_entity_poly.entity_id
_entity_poly.type
_entity_poly.pdbx_seq_one_letter_code
_entity_poly.pdbx_strand_id
1 'polypeptide(L)'
;MQVKHNIYFLTLRTHSEIKRFPIIRSIEPVIEALRKTDSIGFDREFTNLDPILAEPLLSQIATPEVAFIIDDVSIDLGEILKDFTHLQFIGHNIKIDYQMTKLNNNIVFRNVWDTMIVDQRLSLGSGRSNALEATVERRLGIRLDKSRVKLFIGMTPDSTITDEHLEYAIEDVLYLHNVRESQRKSIEKHKHELLLYDIEFPLVSLIGDTELEGMILLEKWKEQITYNEKIRQEIEIGLDKILLEIYENQSGFEEHEGLKPLVPVLRRKRRYEKTYKLDLFEDSAISKNANARFINYNSSKQVLDIFRLLGLWIPTAKKKDAKTGVKKVINSVSEEALQQYIIDYDTVLTPFIKELLKLKGVIKGLDSFGERFLVSKYKVYKGGRKDQSKIGFKNPVTGKVHTLYKQAMTETGRLASGNEKIGKFNSQNVPKDNRYRTCFGVEEGFEVVTADLSGAELVIGASLSGDKRLLELVAGDDPDVHSPLAEICYDEITSYILNNIKGERQRKELEELYEAAEYIYGDERHEITQKRVKEVLETGHFVLNKETAKDIRDKFKNVSYALPYGGGVERIMDILNMANAYATIVESTLKNELPDFFKYLEGSAKQGVENGVVYFNSRTNSRRWFPKAMEANSRRQRLSFADQGAIERESKNAGIQGCLQGHSKVLTELGYIEISKIHRKMEKPMKVWNGNKWCEFNVLDRGSCQLAQVHLSNGLMLDCDTRHELLVVTEERSSFKKVTELTSEDKVAMSMPEPMDVGIPPQSFSYKAGVHNSISFDYQPDSELFYWIGRYLGDGNMYDYRLVIVFSTKPSDLEALARAETYFAGFNPKVRKVKENLYEFTVNSKGLVKLIEAQGFKQNKTAKTKRIPNSIFSLPLEYRKELVRGFMGADGWLGSRITLHLAQREILVEMMRLLRTCGVASRLHGPYKYKEFTSYRLDISKRLYLEHMEGIKTPNTYPQTYATRAMKERFAEHYKYKRNLFKTGSSERSLFNRMLVHDPRDISVYKLKEMDIEGAIEIYDYDTFEKLVVLEEEAVTYTLEVKDLSHRFDSEGIISKNTQADMLKEATVDYFYQYIQPNNLEERVKFLLFVHDEIAIKIPKGEHHHADKLKFHMSQAANRYLIPSIKMGAEYKIRKTWIK
;
A
#
# COMPACT_ATOMS: atom_id res chain seq x y z
N MET A 1 -11.27 53.25 37.95
CA MET A 1 -12.52 52.48 37.74
C MET A 1 -12.54 51.32 38.73
N GLN A 2 -13.71 50.76 39.06
CA GLN A 2 -13.78 49.56 39.90
C GLN A 2 -13.36 48.34 39.08
N VAL A 3 -12.31 47.63 39.52
CA VAL A 3 -11.89 46.35 38.91
C VAL A 3 -12.94 45.30 39.26
N LYS A 4 -13.77 44.93 38.29
CA LYS A 4 -14.83 43.94 38.47
C LYS A 4 -14.22 42.53 38.50
N HIS A 5 -13.82 42.07 39.68
CA HIS A 5 -13.47 40.66 39.88
C HIS A 5 -14.76 39.85 39.78
N ASN A 6 -15.03 39.21 38.62
CA ASN A 6 -16.26 38.44 38.42
C ASN A 6 -15.95 36.94 38.46
N ILE A 7 -16.39 36.26 39.53
CA ILE A 7 -16.45 34.80 39.57
C ILE A 7 -17.92 34.39 39.53
N TYR A 8 -18.30 33.69 38.48
CA TYR A 8 -19.65 33.15 38.31
C TYR A 8 -19.67 31.72 38.86
N PHE A 9 -20.67 31.32 39.64
CA PHE A 9 -20.72 29.95 40.20
C PHE A 9 -22.04 29.23 39.93
N LEU A 10 -21.96 27.90 39.85
CA LEU A 10 -23.07 26.98 39.64
C LEU A 10 -22.99 25.80 40.63
N THR A 11 -24.10 25.49 41.30
CA THR A 11 -24.21 24.34 42.21
C THR A 11 -24.75 23.13 41.45
N LEU A 12 -23.98 22.04 41.36
CA LEU A 12 -24.29 20.94 40.43
C LEU A 12 -25.45 20.04 40.89
N ARG A 13 -25.88 20.14 42.15
CA ARG A 13 -26.91 19.27 42.76
C ARG A 13 -28.32 19.39 42.16
N THR A 14 -28.59 20.37 41.28
CA THR A 14 -29.90 20.55 40.61
C THR A 14 -29.73 20.83 39.11
N HIS A 15 -29.57 19.78 38.30
CA HIS A 15 -29.35 19.87 36.85
C HIS A 15 -30.52 20.51 36.04
N SER A 16 -31.69 20.75 36.66
CA SER A 16 -32.92 21.17 35.97
C SER A 16 -33.11 22.68 35.80
N GLU A 17 -32.29 23.53 36.42
CA GLU A 17 -32.49 25.00 36.42
C GLU A 17 -31.20 25.81 36.18
N ILE A 18 -30.52 25.57 35.05
CA ILE A 18 -29.50 26.49 34.52
C ILE A 18 -30.20 27.78 34.07
N LYS A 19 -30.36 28.75 34.99
CA LYS A 19 -31.02 30.04 34.72
C LYS A 19 -30.43 31.26 35.46
N ARG A 20 -29.44 31.08 36.34
CA ARG A 20 -28.77 32.17 37.07
C ARG A 20 -27.32 31.82 37.36
N PHE A 21 -26.41 32.71 36.97
CA PHE A 21 -25.01 32.71 37.39
C PHE A 21 -24.78 33.77 38.48
N PRO A 22 -24.99 33.45 39.78
CA PRO A 22 -24.65 34.36 40.86
C PRO A 22 -23.15 34.72 40.85
N ILE A 23 -22.86 36.01 41.01
CA ILE A 23 -21.49 36.56 40.97
C ILE A 23 -20.92 36.69 42.39
N ILE A 24 -19.78 36.05 42.62
CA ILE A 24 -18.90 36.25 43.78
C ILE A 24 -17.73 37.16 43.34
N ARG A 25 -17.22 37.99 44.27
CA ARG A 25 -16.11 38.94 44.03
C ARG A 25 -14.87 38.66 44.89
N SER A 26 -14.67 37.40 45.27
CA SER A 26 -13.58 36.95 46.14
C SER A 26 -13.24 35.50 45.80
N ILE A 27 -11.97 35.13 45.87
CA ILE A 27 -11.46 33.82 45.42
C ILE A 27 -11.60 32.73 46.49
N GLU A 28 -11.85 33.10 47.74
CA GLU A 28 -11.92 32.20 48.89
C GLU A 28 -12.93 31.05 48.73
N PRO A 29 -14.15 31.23 48.17
CA PRO A 29 -15.06 30.11 47.95
C PRO A 29 -14.57 29.10 46.89
N VAL A 30 -13.75 29.54 45.92
CA VAL A 30 -13.10 28.64 44.95
C VAL A 30 -12.01 27.84 45.67
N ILE A 31 -11.10 28.54 46.38
CA ILE A 31 -10.04 27.93 47.19
C ILE A 31 -10.59 26.92 48.21
N GLU A 32 -11.71 27.25 48.85
CA GLU A 32 -12.36 26.42 49.86
C GLU A 32 -13.14 25.22 49.27
N ALA A 33 -13.44 25.24 47.97
CA ALA A 33 -13.88 24.06 47.21
C ALA A 33 -12.69 23.20 46.76
N LEU A 34 -11.61 23.83 46.27
CA LEU A 34 -10.38 23.15 45.86
C LEU A 34 -9.74 22.34 47.01
N ARG A 35 -9.78 22.86 48.25
CA ARG A 35 -9.34 22.14 49.47
C ARG A 35 -10.11 20.85 49.78
N LYS A 36 -11.26 20.61 49.14
CA LYS A 36 -12.16 19.47 49.43
C LYS A 36 -12.19 18.40 48.33
N THR A 37 -11.33 18.50 47.33
CA THR A 37 -11.27 17.56 46.20
C THR A 37 -9.85 17.09 45.90
N ASP A 38 -9.74 15.97 45.18
CA ASP A 38 -8.50 15.44 44.61
C ASP A 38 -8.29 15.87 43.15
N SER A 39 -9.36 16.38 42.50
CA SER A 39 -9.45 16.48 41.05
C SER A 39 -10.45 17.54 40.59
N ILE A 40 -10.08 18.30 39.55
CA ILE A 40 -10.88 19.38 38.99
C ILE A 40 -11.11 19.19 37.49
N GLY A 41 -12.29 19.56 37.01
CA GLY A 41 -12.52 19.80 35.59
C GLY A 41 -11.97 21.17 35.23
N PHE A 42 -11.23 21.26 34.12
CA PHE A 42 -10.54 22.47 33.70
C PHE A 42 -10.59 22.63 32.17
N ASP A 43 -10.92 23.85 31.75
CA ASP A 43 -11.00 24.30 30.35
C ASP A 43 -10.72 25.83 30.32
N ARG A 44 -10.44 26.41 29.15
CA ARG A 44 -10.23 27.86 28.97
C ARG A 44 -10.72 28.37 27.63
N GLU A 45 -11.29 29.57 27.65
CA GLU A 45 -11.64 30.35 26.45
C GLU A 45 -10.60 31.44 26.18
N PHE A 46 -10.24 31.64 24.91
CA PHE A 46 -9.12 32.49 24.51
C PHE A 46 -9.22 33.04 23.08
N THR A 47 -8.50 34.14 22.81
CA THR A 47 -8.63 34.92 21.57
C THR A 47 -8.05 34.26 20.30
N ASN A 48 -7.20 33.23 20.42
CA ASN A 48 -6.46 32.67 19.28
C ASN A 48 -6.07 31.18 19.45
N LEU A 49 -5.98 30.44 18.35
CA LEU A 49 -5.64 29.01 18.32
C LEU A 49 -4.13 28.70 18.30
N ASP A 50 -3.27 29.72 18.33
CA ASP A 50 -1.84 29.58 18.67
C ASP A 50 -1.62 30.14 20.08
N PRO A 51 -1.28 29.33 21.10
CA PRO A 51 -1.18 29.78 22.50
C PRO A 51 -0.12 30.86 22.72
N ILE A 52 0.86 30.98 21.82
CA ILE A 52 1.89 32.05 21.86
C ILE A 52 1.30 33.42 21.47
N LEU A 53 0.14 33.43 20.81
CA LEU A 53 -0.52 34.61 20.23
C LEU A 53 -1.96 34.78 20.75
N ALA A 54 -2.27 34.16 21.89
CA ALA A 54 -3.60 34.08 22.46
C ALA A 54 -3.64 34.76 23.83
N GLU A 55 -4.70 35.50 24.07
CA GLU A 55 -5.00 36.12 25.37
C GLU A 55 -6.16 35.33 26.00
N PRO A 56 -6.13 35.06 27.31
CA PRO A 56 -7.21 34.37 28.00
C PRO A 56 -8.43 35.28 28.18
N LEU A 57 -9.63 34.69 28.17
CA LEU A 57 -10.90 35.40 28.36
C LEU A 57 -11.65 34.85 29.58
N LEU A 58 -11.80 33.53 29.66
CA LEU A 58 -12.46 32.84 30.77
C LEU A 58 -11.71 31.54 31.09
N SER A 59 -11.66 31.19 32.37
CA SER A 59 -11.24 29.85 32.82
C SER A 59 -12.35 29.18 33.62
N GLN A 60 -12.54 27.89 33.42
CA GLN A 60 -13.61 27.14 34.07
C GLN A 60 -13.02 26.09 35.03
N ILE A 61 -13.50 26.07 36.27
CA ILE A 61 -13.07 25.12 37.31
C ILE A 61 -14.30 24.36 37.82
N ALA A 62 -14.41 23.09 37.50
CA ALA A 62 -15.42 22.18 38.06
C ALA A 62 -14.83 21.34 39.20
N THR A 63 -15.66 21.04 40.20
CA THR A 63 -15.47 19.97 41.19
C THR A 63 -16.67 19.03 41.10
N PRO A 64 -16.69 17.87 41.79
CA PRO A 64 -17.87 16.99 41.81
C PRO A 64 -19.17 17.60 42.37
N GLU A 65 -19.13 18.77 43.03
CA GLU A 65 -20.29 19.40 43.68
C GLU A 65 -20.65 20.80 43.16
N VAL A 66 -19.65 21.57 42.75
CA VAL A 66 -19.78 22.98 42.30
C VAL A 66 -18.84 23.26 41.14
N ALA A 67 -19.24 24.16 40.24
CA ALA A 67 -18.40 24.64 39.15
C ALA A 67 -18.38 26.18 39.10
N PHE A 68 -17.27 26.73 38.62
CA PHE A 68 -16.97 28.15 38.59
C PHE A 68 -16.50 28.57 37.19
N ILE A 69 -16.84 29.80 36.79
CA ILE A 69 -16.25 30.51 35.65
C ILE A 69 -15.54 31.74 36.20
N ILE A 70 -14.28 31.90 35.85
CA ILE A 70 -13.39 32.97 36.30
C ILE A 70 -13.14 33.92 35.12
N ASP A 71 -13.35 35.21 35.35
CA ASP A 71 -13.01 36.31 34.44
C ASP A 71 -11.49 36.56 34.49
N ASP A 72 -10.76 35.91 33.58
CA ASP A 72 -9.28 35.94 33.49
C ASP A 72 -8.72 37.33 33.15
N VAL A 73 -9.55 38.25 32.64
CA VAL A 73 -9.18 39.65 32.40
C VAL A 73 -9.13 40.43 33.72
N SER A 74 -9.84 39.95 34.74
CA SER A 74 -9.97 40.60 36.05
C SER A 74 -9.23 39.91 37.20
N ILE A 75 -8.89 38.63 37.07
CA ILE A 75 -8.33 37.76 38.13
C ILE A 75 -7.16 36.96 37.57
N ASP A 76 -5.99 37.03 38.21
CA ASP A 76 -4.88 36.11 37.90
C ASP A 76 -5.19 34.71 38.46
N LEU A 77 -5.47 33.77 37.56
CA LEU A 77 -5.67 32.36 37.87
C LEU A 77 -4.48 31.73 38.62
N GLY A 78 -3.28 32.30 38.50
CA GLY A 78 -2.09 31.93 39.29
C GLY A 78 -2.30 32.11 40.80
N GLU A 79 -3.04 33.14 41.23
CA GLU A 79 -3.38 33.33 42.65
C GLU A 79 -4.25 32.20 43.21
N ILE A 80 -5.10 31.62 42.36
CA ILE A 80 -6.02 30.53 42.69
C ILE A 80 -5.32 29.16 42.62
N LEU A 81 -4.53 28.89 41.57
CA LEU A 81 -4.05 27.53 41.28
C LEU A 81 -2.68 27.17 41.84
N LYS A 82 -1.83 28.14 42.21
CA LYS A 82 -0.43 27.91 42.68
C LYS A 82 -0.30 26.81 43.74
N ASP A 83 -1.18 26.82 44.75
CA ASP A 83 -1.17 25.90 45.89
C ASP A 83 -1.85 24.55 45.56
N PHE A 84 -2.57 24.47 44.43
CA PHE A 84 -3.40 23.34 44.01
C PHE A 84 -2.88 22.62 42.76
N THR A 85 -1.65 22.91 42.34
CA THR A 85 -0.94 22.22 41.24
C THR A 85 -0.73 20.72 41.43
N HIS A 86 -1.01 20.22 42.64
CA HIS A 86 -1.00 18.80 43.01
C HIS A 86 -2.30 18.05 42.66
N LEU A 87 -3.42 18.77 42.43
CA LEU A 87 -4.70 18.18 42.03
C LEU A 87 -4.62 17.57 40.63
N GLN A 88 -5.52 16.63 40.31
CA GLN A 88 -5.66 16.10 38.95
C GLN A 88 -6.51 17.04 38.08
N PHE A 89 -5.91 17.59 37.03
CA PHE A 89 -6.56 18.46 36.05
C PHE A 89 -7.22 17.61 34.95
N ILE A 90 -8.54 17.50 34.97
CA ILE A 90 -9.36 16.78 33.99
C ILE A 90 -9.79 17.76 32.90
N GLY A 91 -9.64 17.40 31.62
CA GLY A 91 -10.02 18.28 30.51
C GLY A 91 -10.24 17.53 29.21
N HIS A 92 -10.37 18.24 28.10
CA HIS A 92 -10.60 17.63 26.78
C HIS A 92 -9.70 18.28 25.72
N ASN A 93 -8.62 17.61 25.30
CA ASN A 93 -7.49 18.25 24.60
C ASN A 93 -6.75 19.27 25.51
N ILE A 94 -6.63 18.94 26.80
CA ILE A 94 -6.14 19.82 27.90
C ILE A 94 -4.70 20.36 27.70
N LYS A 95 -4.00 19.89 26.66
CA LYS A 95 -2.70 20.40 26.23
C LYS A 95 -2.74 21.91 25.93
N ILE A 96 -3.80 22.43 25.30
CA ILE A 96 -3.85 23.85 24.93
C ILE A 96 -4.05 24.73 26.18
N ASP A 97 -4.89 24.28 27.10
CA ASP A 97 -5.17 24.91 28.39
C ASP A 97 -3.93 24.91 29.28
N TYR A 98 -3.17 23.81 29.26
CA TYR A 98 -1.83 23.73 29.84
C TYR A 98 -0.88 24.77 29.24
N GLN A 99 -0.77 24.84 27.91
CA GLN A 99 0.11 25.79 27.21
C GLN A 99 -0.25 27.25 27.58
N MET A 100 -1.54 27.57 27.58
CA MET A 100 -2.07 28.88 27.97
C MET A 100 -1.77 29.22 29.44
N THR A 101 -2.02 28.29 30.35
CA THR A 101 -1.86 28.55 31.80
C THR A 101 -0.39 28.59 32.22
N LYS A 102 0.48 27.87 31.51
CA LYS A 102 1.93 27.99 31.68
C LYS A 102 2.46 29.35 31.20
N LEU A 103 2.04 29.81 30.02
CA LEU A 103 2.47 31.11 29.49
C LEU A 103 1.96 32.29 30.32
N ASN A 104 0.67 32.28 30.68
CA ASN A 104 0.01 33.44 31.27
C ASN A 104 0.07 33.49 32.80
N ASN A 105 0.15 32.33 33.48
CA ASN A 105 0.03 32.21 34.93
C ASN A 105 1.19 31.44 35.58
N ASN A 106 2.18 30.98 34.79
CA ASN A 106 3.33 30.16 35.24
C ASN A 106 2.94 28.87 36.00
N ILE A 107 1.76 28.32 35.74
CA ILE A 107 1.29 27.06 36.33
C ILE A 107 1.62 25.89 35.40
N VAL A 108 2.16 24.81 35.96
CA VAL A 108 2.52 23.59 35.22
C VAL A 108 1.63 22.43 35.67
N PHE A 109 0.79 21.89 34.78
CA PHE A 109 -0.02 20.71 35.08
C PHE A 109 0.86 19.46 35.11
N ARG A 110 1.10 18.90 36.30
CA ARG A 110 1.90 17.68 36.51
C ARG A 110 1.06 16.41 36.56
N ASN A 111 -0.23 16.54 36.89
CA ASN A 111 -1.20 15.46 37.02
C ASN A 111 -2.43 15.83 36.18
N VAL A 112 -2.64 15.15 35.05
CA VAL A 112 -3.72 15.46 34.10
C VAL A 112 -4.56 14.22 33.77
N TRP A 113 -5.79 14.46 33.34
CA TRP A 113 -6.68 13.45 32.75
C TRP A 113 -7.31 14.03 31.47
N ASP A 114 -6.68 13.77 30.32
CA ASP A 114 -7.23 14.22 29.04
C ASP A 114 -8.27 13.21 28.52
N THR A 115 -9.54 13.59 28.63
CA THR A 115 -10.68 12.76 28.21
C THR A 115 -10.70 12.50 26.69
N MET A 116 -10.09 13.36 25.87
CA MET A 116 -9.97 13.16 24.43
C MET A 116 -8.95 12.06 24.12
N ILE A 117 -7.81 12.05 24.82
CA ILE A 117 -6.73 11.09 24.62
C ILE A 117 -7.13 9.69 25.09
N VAL A 118 -7.83 9.58 26.23
CA VAL A 118 -8.36 8.27 26.69
C VAL A 118 -9.25 7.63 25.64
N ASP A 119 -10.19 8.37 25.05
CA ASP A 119 -11.09 7.81 24.04
C ASP A 119 -10.41 7.60 22.67
N GLN A 120 -9.39 8.40 22.32
CA GLN A 120 -8.52 8.13 21.16
C GLN A 120 -7.80 6.78 21.30
N ARG A 121 -7.23 6.46 22.47
CA ARG A 121 -6.51 5.18 22.69
C ARG A 121 -7.43 4.00 22.93
N LEU A 122 -8.54 4.19 23.66
CA LEU A 122 -9.55 3.14 23.84
C LEU A 122 -10.27 2.77 22.54
N SER A 123 -10.39 3.70 21.58
CA SER A 123 -11.14 3.51 20.32
C SER A 123 -10.30 3.72 19.05
N LEU A 124 -8.99 3.50 19.14
CA LEU A 124 -8.03 3.65 18.04
C LEU A 124 -8.45 2.82 16.81
N GLY A 125 -8.44 3.44 15.63
CA GLY A 125 -8.92 2.82 14.37
C GLY A 125 -10.44 2.64 14.28
N SER A 126 -11.22 2.94 15.33
CA SER A 126 -12.66 2.65 15.33
C SER A 126 -13.55 3.61 14.52
N GLY A 127 -12.97 4.60 13.84
CA GLY A 127 -13.70 5.60 13.04
C GLY A 127 -14.63 6.53 13.85
N ARG A 128 -14.62 6.47 15.18
CA ARG A 128 -15.49 7.27 16.06
C ARG A 128 -14.97 8.70 16.22
N SER A 129 -15.90 9.64 16.37
CA SER A 129 -15.56 11.00 16.82
C SER A 129 -15.13 10.98 18.28
N ASN A 130 -14.06 11.70 18.58
CA ASN A 130 -13.50 11.85 19.93
C ASN A 130 -13.57 13.30 20.43
N ALA A 131 -14.50 14.10 19.90
CA ALA A 131 -14.84 15.41 20.47
C ALA A 131 -15.71 15.25 21.74
N LEU A 132 -15.79 16.29 22.57
CA LEU A 132 -16.39 16.22 23.91
C LEU A 132 -17.84 15.73 23.93
N GLU A 133 -18.77 16.44 23.28
CA GLU A 133 -20.14 15.99 22.95
C GLU A 133 -20.23 14.50 22.56
N ALA A 134 -19.43 14.03 21.60
CA ALA A 134 -19.44 12.64 21.11
C ALA A 134 -18.85 11.64 22.13
N THR A 135 -18.14 12.14 23.14
CA THR A 135 -17.61 11.40 24.29
C THR A 135 -18.65 11.37 25.42
N VAL A 136 -19.31 12.49 25.70
CA VAL A 136 -20.39 12.67 26.68
C VAL A 136 -21.63 11.86 26.28
N GLU A 137 -22.10 11.95 25.03
CA GLU A 137 -23.22 11.14 24.52
C GLU A 137 -22.91 9.65 24.62
N ARG A 138 -21.70 9.25 24.19
CA ARG A 138 -21.23 7.87 24.21
C ARG A 138 -21.09 7.28 25.62
N ARG A 139 -20.83 8.10 26.64
CA ARG A 139 -20.49 7.63 27.99
C ARG A 139 -21.55 7.86 29.05
N LEU A 140 -22.39 8.88 28.86
CA LEU A 140 -23.42 9.32 29.81
C LEU A 140 -24.83 9.37 29.18
N GLY A 141 -24.95 9.29 27.85
CA GLY A 141 -26.23 9.41 27.13
C GLY A 141 -26.74 10.84 26.98
N ILE A 142 -25.93 11.85 27.33
CA ILE A 142 -26.27 13.27 27.34
C ILE A 142 -25.78 13.93 26.04
N ARG A 143 -26.55 14.85 25.46
CA ARG A 143 -26.15 15.67 24.30
C ARG A 143 -25.88 17.11 24.74
N LEU A 144 -24.82 17.71 24.21
CA LEU A 144 -24.45 19.12 24.40
C LEU A 144 -24.89 19.95 23.19
N ASP A 145 -25.26 21.22 23.36
CA ASP A 145 -25.70 22.07 22.24
C ASP A 145 -24.55 22.83 21.57
N LYS A 146 -23.98 22.23 20.52
CA LYS A 146 -22.93 22.86 19.71
C LYS A 146 -23.39 23.90 18.69
N SER A 147 -24.63 24.39 18.75
CA SER A 147 -25.06 25.55 17.96
C SER A 147 -24.19 26.80 18.23
N ARG A 148 -23.58 26.87 19.41
CA ARG A 148 -22.90 28.05 20.00
C ARG A 148 -21.37 28.15 19.78
N VAL A 149 -20.72 27.14 19.18
CA VAL A 149 -19.24 27.01 19.02
C VAL A 149 -18.54 28.17 18.27
N LYS A 150 -19.27 29.19 17.81
CA LYS A 150 -18.72 30.38 17.13
C LYS A 150 -18.63 31.63 18.01
N LEU A 151 -19.18 31.63 19.22
CA LEU A 151 -19.35 32.84 20.03
C LEU A 151 -18.01 33.57 20.26
N PHE A 152 -16.95 32.86 20.65
CA PHE A 152 -15.64 33.45 20.95
C PHE A 152 -14.81 33.86 19.72
N ILE A 153 -15.28 33.66 18.48
CA ILE A 153 -14.49 33.94 17.27
C ILE A 153 -14.34 35.44 17.05
N GLY A 154 -13.15 35.97 17.36
CA GLY A 154 -12.79 37.37 17.16
C GLY A 154 -13.05 38.27 18.38
N MET A 155 -13.27 37.68 19.56
CA MET A 155 -13.25 38.41 20.82
C MET A 155 -11.84 38.90 21.20
N THR A 156 -11.81 39.86 22.11
CA THR A 156 -10.63 40.48 22.75
C THR A 156 -10.88 40.58 24.26
N PRO A 157 -9.87 40.87 25.10
CA PRO A 157 -10.08 41.10 26.54
C PRO A 157 -11.09 42.21 26.87
N ASP A 158 -11.24 43.22 25.99
CA ASP A 158 -12.25 44.29 26.12
C ASP A 158 -13.69 43.85 25.74
N SER A 159 -13.88 42.62 25.26
CA SER A 159 -15.17 42.15 24.73
C SER A 159 -16.15 41.76 25.84
N THR A 160 -17.41 42.19 25.70
CA THR A 160 -18.45 41.91 26.69
C THR A 160 -18.86 40.44 26.70
N ILE A 161 -18.53 39.73 27.77
CA ILE A 161 -19.06 38.39 28.09
C ILE A 161 -20.60 38.47 28.25
N THR A 162 -21.32 37.46 27.77
CA THR A 162 -22.79 37.37 27.85
C THR A 162 -23.21 36.05 28.49
N ASP A 163 -24.47 35.93 28.91
CA ASP A 163 -25.00 34.69 29.49
C ASP A 163 -24.84 33.49 28.53
N GLU A 164 -24.93 33.70 27.20
CA GLU A 164 -24.69 32.64 26.21
C GLU A 164 -23.24 32.14 26.20
N HIS A 165 -22.25 33.02 26.45
CA HIS A 165 -20.84 32.65 26.61
C HIS A 165 -20.63 31.86 27.91
N LEU A 166 -21.30 32.25 29.00
CA LEU A 166 -21.20 31.56 30.30
C LEU A 166 -21.87 30.18 30.26
N GLU A 167 -23.01 30.05 29.57
CA GLU A 167 -23.69 28.77 29.33
C GLU A 167 -22.84 27.82 28.47
N TYR A 168 -22.18 28.30 27.42
CA TYR A 168 -21.25 27.49 26.63
C TYR A 168 -20.06 27.03 27.48
N ALA A 169 -19.37 27.97 28.12
CA ALA A 169 -18.20 27.74 28.95
C ALA A 169 -18.43 26.67 30.04
N ILE A 170 -19.57 26.70 30.72
CA ILE A 170 -19.82 25.76 31.82
C ILE A 170 -20.11 24.34 31.32
N GLU A 171 -20.71 24.15 30.13
CA GLU A 171 -21.03 22.83 29.59
C GLU A 171 -19.79 21.98 29.31
N ASP A 172 -18.69 22.59 28.83
CA ASP A 172 -17.47 21.86 28.47
C ASP A 172 -16.69 21.33 29.72
N VAL A 173 -16.88 21.91 30.92
CA VAL A 173 -16.38 21.32 32.19
C VAL A 173 -17.40 20.46 32.95
N LEU A 174 -18.71 20.72 32.80
CA LEU A 174 -19.79 20.19 33.65
C LEU A 174 -19.79 18.67 33.82
N TYR A 175 -19.42 17.92 32.78
CA TYR A 175 -19.52 16.46 32.76
C TYR A 175 -18.16 15.74 32.89
N LEU A 176 -17.05 16.46 33.09
CA LEU A 176 -15.70 15.88 33.00
C LEU A 176 -15.42 14.82 34.06
N HIS A 177 -15.82 15.01 35.33
CA HIS A 177 -15.67 13.98 36.37
C HIS A 177 -16.50 12.72 36.05
N ASN A 178 -17.72 12.87 35.53
CA ASN A 178 -18.57 11.74 35.15
C ASN A 178 -17.99 10.98 33.95
N VAL A 179 -17.40 11.70 32.98
CA VAL A 179 -16.65 11.11 31.86
C VAL A 179 -15.40 10.38 32.38
N ARG A 180 -14.62 10.97 33.30
CA ARG A 180 -13.46 10.33 33.97
C ARG A 180 -13.84 9.02 34.63
N GLU A 181 -14.91 8.98 35.44
CA GLU A 181 -15.30 7.73 36.12
C GLU A 181 -15.85 6.65 35.16
N SER A 182 -16.48 7.04 34.04
CA SER A 182 -16.82 6.13 32.94
C SER A 182 -15.58 5.62 32.20
N GLN A 183 -14.60 6.50 31.98
CA GLN A 183 -13.33 6.21 31.35
C GLN A 183 -12.47 5.29 32.21
N ARG A 184 -12.30 5.57 33.50
CA ARG A 184 -11.52 4.78 34.45
C ARG A 184 -11.92 3.29 34.44
N LYS A 185 -13.22 3.00 34.55
CA LYS A 185 -13.78 1.63 34.43
C LYS A 185 -13.47 0.99 33.06
N SER A 186 -13.36 1.81 32.02
CA SER A 186 -12.95 1.38 30.67
C SER A 186 -11.44 1.17 30.55
N ILE A 187 -10.60 1.83 31.35
CA ILE A 187 -9.15 1.63 31.41
C ILE A 187 -8.85 0.33 32.16
N GLU A 188 -9.40 0.19 33.37
CA GLU A 188 -9.29 -1.00 34.24
C GLU A 188 -9.73 -2.29 33.51
N LYS A 189 -10.91 -2.27 32.87
CA LYS A 189 -11.42 -3.40 32.07
C LYS A 189 -10.47 -3.85 30.96
N HIS A 190 -9.66 -2.93 30.43
CA HIS A 190 -8.86 -3.13 29.23
C HIS A 190 -7.35 -3.16 29.47
N LYS A 191 -6.90 -3.07 30.73
CA LYS A 191 -5.48 -3.04 31.12
C LYS A 191 -4.70 -1.94 30.41
N HIS A 192 -5.20 -0.71 30.45
CA HIS A 192 -4.64 0.48 29.79
C HIS A 192 -4.04 1.50 30.76
N GLU A 193 -3.83 1.12 32.03
CA GLU A 193 -3.30 1.98 33.09
C GLU A 193 -1.89 2.50 32.74
N LEU A 194 -0.93 1.59 32.47
CA LEU A 194 0.42 1.96 32.03
C LEU A 194 0.39 2.86 30.78
N LEU A 195 -0.52 2.56 29.85
CA LEU A 195 -0.63 3.32 28.60
C LEU A 195 -1.10 4.76 28.83
N LEU A 196 -2.05 4.97 29.74
CA LEU A 196 -2.68 6.27 29.92
C LEU A 196 -2.09 7.06 31.08
N TYR A 197 -1.94 6.45 32.25
CA TYR A 197 -1.46 7.12 33.46
C TYR A 197 0.06 7.35 33.44
N ASP A 198 0.83 6.38 32.94
CA ASP A 198 2.30 6.42 33.02
C ASP A 198 2.96 6.88 31.70
N ILE A 199 2.21 6.96 30.59
CA ILE A 199 2.75 7.34 29.27
C ILE A 199 1.98 8.51 28.63
N GLU A 200 0.70 8.34 28.31
CA GLU A 200 -0.01 9.36 27.50
C GLU A 200 -0.41 10.61 28.29
N PHE A 201 -0.77 10.52 29.58
CA PHE A 201 -1.05 11.70 30.42
C PHE A 201 0.20 12.54 30.75
N PRO A 202 1.34 11.96 31.19
CA PRO A 202 2.56 12.74 31.43
C PRO A 202 3.10 13.39 30.15
N LEU A 203 2.84 12.80 28.98
CA LEU A 203 3.21 13.39 27.68
C LEU A 203 2.47 14.68 27.33
N VAL A 204 1.28 14.95 27.89
CA VAL A 204 0.46 16.10 27.51
C VAL A 204 1.24 17.40 27.71
N SER A 205 1.81 17.62 28.90
CA SER A 205 2.59 18.81 29.23
C SER A 205 3.96 18.82 28.53
N LEU A 206 4.59 17.66 28.33
CA LEU A 206 5.87 17.56 27.60
C LEU A 206 5.74 17.92 26.11
N ILE A 207 4.69 17.45 25.45
CA ILE A 207 4.37 17.81 24.06
C ILE A 207 3.92 19.28 24.00
N GLY A 208 3.16 19.75 25.00
CA GLY A 208 2.82 21.16 25.17
C GLY A 208 4.07 22.06 25.18
N ASP A 209 5.06 21.73 26.01
CA ASP A 209 6.35 22.43 26.12
C ASP A 209 7.16 22.36 24.82
N THR A 210 7.22 21.19 24.17
CA THR A 210 7.94 20.98 22.90
C THR A 210 7.43 21.94 21.81
N GLU A 211 6.11 22.15 21.75
CA GLU A 211 5.48 23.06 20.79
C GLU A 211 5.71 24.54 21.12
N LEU A 212 5.82 24.88 22.41
CA LEU A 212 6.11 26.25 22.87
C LEU A 212 7.58 26.63 22.67
N GLU A 213 8.52 25.69 22.85
CA GLU A 213 9.95 25.93 22.66
C GLU A 213 10.29 26.22 21.18
N GLY A 214 9.83 25.38 20.25
CA GLY A 214 10.09 25.53 18.82
C GLY A 214 11.59 25.48 18.43
N MET A 215 11.93 25.94 17.22
CA MET A 215 13.32 26.00 16.76
C MET A 215 13.65 27.31 16.03
N ILE A 216 14.91 27.75 16.09
CA ILE A 216 15.40 28.89 15.30
C ILE A 216 15.62 28.42 13.86
N LEU A 217 15.16 29.22 12.89
CA LEU A 217 15.47 29.01 11.48
C LEU A 217 16.65 29.91 11.07
N LEU A 218 17.77 29.27 10.70
CA LEU A 218 19.03 29.94 10.39
C LEU A 218 19.05 30.51 8.96
N GLU A 219 19.95 31.48 8.74
CA GLU A 219 20.11 32.19 7.46
C GLU A 219 20.40 31.26 6.26
N LYS A 220 20.98 30.08 6.55
CA LYS A 220 21.10 28.95 5.61
C LYS A 220 19.82 28.60 4.86
N TRP A 221 18.64 28.84 5.44
CA TRP A 221 17.38 28.62 4.72
C TRP A 221 17.18 29.62 3.57
N LYS A 222 17.62 30.88 3.72
CA LYS A 222 17.65 31.86 2.63
C LYS A 222 18.70 31.50 1.59
N GLU A 223 19.85 30.96 2.01
CA GLU A 223 20.87 30.41 1.11
C GLU A 223 20.30 29.24 0.30
N GLN A 224 19.61 28.29 0.93
CA GLN A 224 18.99 27.14 0.27
C GLN A 224 17.85 27.55 -0.67
N ILE A 225 17.04 28.55 -0.32
CA ILE A 225 16.05 29.16 -1.23
C ILE A 225 16.75 29.80 -2.43
N THR A 226 17.84 30.54 -2.20
CA THR A 226 18.59 31.22 -3.27
C THR A 226 19.30 30.22 -4.19
N TYR A 227 19.82 29.12 -3.63
CA TYR A 227 20.36 27.98 -4.37
C TYR A 227 19.26 27.30 -5.21
N ASN A 228 18.12 26.97 -4.61
CA ASN A 228 17.00 26.37 -5.33
C ASN A 228 16.47 27.28 -6.44
N GLU A 229 16.37 28.60 -6.21
CA GLU A 229 16.04 29.58 -7.25
C GLU A 229 17.12 29.69 -8.33
N LYS A 230 18.41 29.64 -7.99
CA LYS A 230 19.49 29.61 -8.98
C LYS A 230 19.41 28.37 -9.87
N ILE A 231 19.33 27.17 -9.27
CA ILE A 231 19.19 25.90 -10.00
C ILE A 231 17.93 25.90 -10.86
N ARG A 232 16.81 26.42 -10.34
CA ARG A 232 15.57 26.62 -11.09
C ARG A 232 15.79 27.53 -12.32
N GLN A 233 16.49 28.65 -12.16
CA GLN A 233 16.78 29.59 -13.26
C GLN A 233 17.74 28.97 -14.30
N GLU A 234 18.73 28.20 -13.87
CA GLU A 234 19.65 27.46 -14.74
C GLU A 234 18.90 26.38 -15.56
N ILE A 235 17.97 25.63 -14.94
CA ILE A 235 17.10 24.68 -15.65
C ILE A 235 16.09 25.41 -16.56
N GLU A 236 15.49 26.52 -16.14
CA GLU A 236 14.59 27.33 -16.98
C GLU A 236 15.33 27.90 -18.22
N ILE A 237 16.62 28.20 -18.13
CA ILE A 237 17.48 28.59 -19.27
C ILE A 237 17.85 27.36 -20.13
N GLY A 238 18.17 26.22 -19.50
CA GLY A 238 18.45 24.97 -20.20
C GLY A 238 17.26 24.49 -21.05
N LEU A 239 16.05 24.58 -20.52
CA LEU A 239 14.80 24.27 -21.24
C LEU A 239 14.59 25.20 -22.44
N ASP A 240 14.83 26.50 -22.31
CA ASP A 240 14.78 27.43 -23.46
C ASP A 240 15.84 27.07 -24.53
N LYS A 241 17.05 26.68 -24.13
CA LYS A 241 18.13 26.27 -25.03
C LYS A 241 17.80 24.98 -25.78
N ILE A 242 17.27 23.96 -25.10
CA ILE A 242 16.85 22.70 -25.73
C ILE A 242 15.75 22.95 -26.78
N LEU A 243 14.78 23.84 -26.50
CA LEU A 243 13.75 24.19 -27.49
C LEU A 243 14.28 24.98 -28.69
N LEU A 244 15.36 25.76 -28.53
CA LEU A 244 16.06 26.37 -29.66
C LEU A 244 16.84 25.32 -30.47
N GLU A 245 17.53 24.39 -29.82
CA GLU A 245 18.26 23.31 -30.48
C GLU A 245 17.34 22.38 -31.28
N ILE A 246 16.11 22.15 -30.82
CA ILE A 246 15.06 21.41 -31.54
C ILE A 246 14.49 22.21 -32.74
N TYR A 247 14.56 23.54 -32.71
CA TYR A 247 14.17 24.41 -33.83
C TYR A 247 15.30 24.61 -34.86
N GLU A 248 16.57 24.54 -34.43
CA GLU A 248 17.73 24.90 -35.25
C GLU A 248 18.48 23.70 -35.87
N ASN A 249 18.36 22.48 -35.33
CA ASN A 249 18.97 21.28 -35.93
C ASN A 249 18.11 20.69 -37.06
N GLN A 250 18.59 20.81 -38.31
CA GLN A 250 17.95 20.26 -39.50
C GLN A 250 18.59 18.93 -39.92
N SER A 251 17.79 17.87 -40.17
CA SER A 251 18.29 16.57 -40.65
C SER A 251 17.27 15.79 -41.49
N GLY A 252 16.59 16.48 -42.42
CA GLY A 252 15.82 15.85 -43.50
C GLY A 252 14.30 15.96 -43.38
N PHE A 253 13.74 16.87 -44.19
CA PHE A 253 12.30 17.13 -44.43
C PHE A 253 11.47 17.72 -43.27
N GLU A 254 10.69 18.75 -43.66
CA GLU A 254 9.80 19.62 -42.87
C GLU A 254 10.47 20.50 -41.80
N GLU A 255 10.23 21.82 -41.87
CA GLU A 255 10.53 22.75 -40.77
C GLU A 255 9.56 22.49 -39.62
N HIS A 256 10.05 22.46 -38.38
CA HIS A 256 9.20 22.59 -37.18
C HIS A 256 8.70 24.05 -37.01
N GLU A 257 8.00 24.59 -38.02
CA GLU A 257 7.37 25.92 -38.02
C GLU A 257 6.47 26.15 -36.80
N GLY A 258 5.95 25.08 -36.20
CA GLY A 258 5.20 25.15 -34.95
C GLY A 258 5.92 25.86 -33.79
N LEU A 259 7.26 25.79 -33.69
CA LEU A 259 8.02 26.53 -32.67
C LEU A 259 8.32 27.98 -33.05
N LYS A 260 8.15 28.38 -34.32
CA LYS A 260 8.39 29.73 -34.87
C LYS A 260 7.73 30.87 -34.06
N PRO A 261 6.51 30.72 -33.49
CA PRO A 261 5.91 31.72 -32.59
C PRO A 261 6.62 31.89 -31.23
N LEU A 262 7.38 30.89 -30.77
CA LEU A 262 8.11 30.90 -29.50
C LEU A 262 9.55 31.40 -29.66
N VAL A 263 10.18 31.28 -30.84
CA VAL A 263 11.56 31.75 -31.10
C VAL A 263 11.81 33.21 -30.67
N PRO A 264 10.91 34.20 -30.91
CA PRO A 264 11.08 35.58 -30.44
C PRO A 264 11.02 35.76 -28.91
N VAL A 265 10.60 34.72 -28.17
CA VAL A 265 10.62 34.64 -26.70
C VAL A 265 11.86 33.88 -26.23
N LEU A 266 12.13 32.70 -26.80
CA LEU A 266 13.27 31.83 -26.46
C LEU A 266 14.63 32.52 -26.68
N ARG A 267 14.78 33.32 -27.75
CA ARG A 267 16.01 34.08 -28.02
C ARG A 267 16.20 35.31 -27.12
N ARG A 268 15.29 35.60 -26.18
CA ARG A 268 15.46 36.69 -25.20
C ARG A 268 16.28 36.20 -24.02
N LYS A 269 17.38 36.89 -23.69
CA LYS A 269 18.12 36.63 -22.45
C LYS A 269 17.21 36.84 -21.24
N ARG A 270 16.89 35.76 -20.52
CA ARG A 270 16.17 35.79 -19.23
C ARG A 270 16.91 36.71 -18.26
N ARG A 271 16.19 37.70 -17.70
CA ARG A 271 16.69 38.64 -16.69
C ARG A 271 15.86 38.48 -15.41
N TYR A 272 16.46 37.89 -14.39
CA TYR A 272 15.82 37.63 -13.10
C TYR A 272 16.16 38.75 -12.09
N GLU A 273 15.64 39.95 -12.31
CA GLU A 273 15.82 41.09 -11.41
C GLU A 273 14.85 41.00 -10.21
N LYS A 274 15.32 40.55 -9.04
CA LYS A 274 14.55 40.62 -7.78
C LYS A 274 14.50 42.07 -7.27
N THR A 275 13.48 42.83 -7.68
CA THR A 275 13.17 44.13 -7.06
C THR A 275 12.47 43.93 -5.71
N TYR A 276 13.22 43.95 -4.61
CA TYR A 276 12.65 43.99 -3.26
C TYR A 276 12.04 45.38 -3.02
N LYS A 277 10.70 45.46 -2.92
CA LYS A 277 10.08 46.60 -2.24
C LYS A 277 10.00 46.29 -0.75
N LEU A 278 10.78 47.04 0.03
CA LEU A 278 10.51 47.24 1.44
C LEU A 278 9.15 47.97 1.54
N ASP A 279 8.16 47.30 2.14
CA ASP A 279 7.03 47.98 2.78
C ASP A 279 7.56 48.56 4.11
N LEU A 280 6.98 49.65 4.60
CA LEU A 280 7.53 50.40 5.75
C LEU A 280 7.43 49.66 7.12
N PHE A 281 6.94 48.43 7.11
CA PHE A 281 6.55 47.62 8.28
C PHE A 281 6.94 46.14 8.12
N GLU A 282 8.16 45.86 7.62
CA GLU A 282 8.84 44.54 7.49
C GLU A 282 8.12 43.39 6.73
N ASP A 283 6.86 43.55 6.35
CA ASP A 283 5.97 42.48 5.86
C ASP A 283 6.14 42.25 4.35
N SER A 284 7.19 41.52 3.97
CA SER A 284 7.73 41.39 2.60
C SER A 284 6.70 41.27 1.46
N ALA A 285 6.93 42.01 0.38
CA ALA A 285 6.08 42.05 -0.80
C ALA A 285 6.66 41.23 -1.96
N ILE A 286 6.06 40.06 -2.25
CA ILE A 286 6.36 39.29 -3.47
C ILE A 286 6.14 40.19 -4.70
N SER A 287 7.11 40.18 -5.62
CA SER A 287 7.22 41.15 -6.71
C SER A 287 6.16 40.99 -7.81
N LYS A 288 6.02 42.02 -8.67
CA LYS A 288 5.29 41.87 -9.93
C LYS A 288 6.09 40.99 -10.89
N ASN A 289 5.43 40.01 -11.51
CA ASN A 289 6.03 39.10 -12.50
C ASN A 289 6.72 39.84 -13.67
N ALA A 290 8.05 39.94 -13.62
CA ALA A 290 8.87 40.22 -14.81
C ALA A 290 8.70 39.13 -15.89
N ASN A 291 8.36 37.91 -15.45
CA ASN A 291 8.28 36.71 -16.30
C ASN A 291 7.06 36.66 -17.25
N ALA A 292 6.21 37.68 -17.29
CA ALA A 292 5.12 37.78 -18.27
C ALA A 292 5.60 37.88 -19.75
N ARG A 293 6.91 37.95 -19.97
CA ARG A 293 7.56 38.01 -21.30
C ARG A 293 8.32 36.71 -21.69
N PHE A 294 8.23 35.66 -20.87
CA PHE A 294 8.95 34.38 -21.01
C PHE A 294 8.00 33.17 -20.83
N ILE A 295 8.46 31.95 -21.15
CA ILE A 295 7.70 30.71 -20.93
C ILE A 295 7.79 30.32 -19.44
N ASN A 296 6.63 30.06 -18.83
CA ASN A 296 6.51 29.55 -17.46
C ASN A 296 6.30 28.03 -17.49
N TYR A 297 7.39 27.27 -17.32
CA TYR A 297 7.36 25.80 -17.32
C TYR A 297 6.63 25.16 -16.12
N ASN A 298 6.23 25.92 -15.10
CA ASN A 298 5.30 25.45 -14.06
C ASN A 298 3.83 25.51 -14.53
N SER A 299 3.52 26.29 -15.57
CA SER A 299 2.19 26.37 -16.14
C SER A 299 1.90 25.14 -17.00
N SER A 300 1.14 24.19 -16.47
CA SER A 300 0.70 23.01 -17.22
C SER A 300 0.10 23.37 -18.58
N LYS A 301 -0.64 24.49 -18.69
CA LYS A 301 -1.17 24.94 -19.98
C LYS A 301 -0.03 25.21 -20.98
N GLN A 302 0.93 26.06 -20.63
CA GLN A 302 2.01 26.47 -21.54
C GLN A 302 2.94 25.31 -21.90
N VAL A 303 3.22 24.39 -20.97
CA VAL A 303 3.98 23.18 -21.30
C VAL A 303 3.22 22.32 -22.30
N LEU A 304 1.92 22.08 -22.07
CA LEU A 304 1.08 21.32 -23.01
C LEU A 304 0.88 22.04 -24.36
N ASP A 305 1.01 23.37 -24.41
CA ASP A 305 1.01 24.13 -25.66
C ASP A 305 2.28 23.87 -26.50
N ILE A 306 3.44 23.59 -25.89
CA ILE A 306 4.67 23.21 -26.62
C ILE A 306 4.49 21.88 -27.36
N PHE A 307 3.91 20.86 -26.71
CA PHE A 307 3.58 19.59 -27.37
C PHE A 307 2.62 19.79 -28.55
N ARG A 308 1.59 20.64 -28.40
CA ARG A 308 0.66 20.99 -29.49
C ARG A 308 1.35 21.65 -30.67
N LEU A 309 2.25 22.61 -30.41
CA LEU A 309 2.97 23.33 -31.44
C LEU A 309 3.89 22.40 -32.25
N LEU A 310 4.54 21.44 -31.59
CA LEU A 310 5.34 20.39 -32.26
C LEU A 310 4.51 19.27 -32.90
N GLY A 311 3.17 19.32 -32.85
CA GLY A 311 2.30 18.25 -33.35
C GLY A 311 2.38 16.93 -32.57
N LEU A 312 3.03 16.94 -31.39
CA LEU A 312 3.32 15.76 -30.59
C LEU A 312 2.12 15.34 -29.74
N TRP A 313 2.08 14.05 -29.40
CA TRP A 313 1.11 13.50 -28.44
C TRP A 313 1.23 14.22 -27.09
N ILE A 314 0.08 14.46 -26.46
CA ILE A 314 -0.03 15.30 -25.27
C ILE A 314 0.02 14.43 -24.01
N PRO A 315 0.92 14.69 -23.03
CA PRO A 315 0.95 13.98 -21.75
C PRO A 315 -0.40 14.02 -21.00
N THR A 316 -0.82 12.90 -20.42
CA THR A 316 -2.12 12.77 -19.70
C THR A 316 -1.98 12.04 -18.36
N ALA A 317 -2.94 12.26 -17.46
CA ALA A 317 -3.11 11.50 -16.21
C ALA A 317 -4.60 11.28 -15.89
N LYS A 318 -4.92 10.23 -15.13
CA LYS A 318 -6.29 9.93 -14.68
C LYS A 318 -6.54 10.56 -13.30
N LYS A 319 -7.31 11.65 -13.22
CA LYS A 319 -7.59 12.38 -11.97
C LYS A 319 -9.03 12.14 -11.48
N LYS A 320 -9.20 11.95 -10.17
CA LYS A 320 -10.51 11.68 -9.55
C LYS A 320 -11.32 12.96 -9.39
N ASP A 321 -12.58 12.94 -9.80
CA ASP A 321 -13.54 14.03 -9.58
C ASP A 321 -13.97 14.12 -8.11
N ALA A 322 -14.03 15.33 -7.58
CA ALA A 322 -14.20 15.58 -6.15
C ALA A 322 -15.66 15.50 -5.64
N LYS A 323 -16.66 15.45 -6.54
CA LYS A 323 -18.09 15.33 -6.18
C LYS A 323 -18.68 13.96 -6.52
N THR A 324 -18.19 13.32 -7.58
CA THR A 324 -18.72 12.06 -8.13
C THR A 324 -17.79 10.86 -7.90
N GLY A 325 -16.51 11.10 -7.55
CA GLY A 325 -15.53 10.03 -7.35
C GLY A 325 -15.04 9.35 -8.63
N VAL A 326 -15.55 9.72 -9.81
CA VAL A 326 -15.17 9.13 -11.11
C VAL A 326 -13.75 9.57 -11.51
N LYS A 327 -12.93 8.66 -12.05
CA LYS A 327 -11.64 9.02 -12.65
C LYS A 327 -11.86 9.57 -14.07
N LYS A 328 -11.38 10.79 -14.34
CA LYS A 328 -11.39 11.42 -15.67
C LYS A 328 -9.96 11.55 -16.20
N VAL A 329 -9.75 11.18 -17.47
CA VAL A 329 -8.49 11.47 -18.18
C VAL A 329 -8.39 12.99 -18.37
N ILE A 330 -7.26 13.57 -17.99
CA ILE A 330 -6.95 14.98 -18.20
C ILE A 330 -5.54 15.12 -18.77
N ASN A 331 -5.32 16.14 -19.60
CA ASN A 331 -3.98 16.53 -20.04
C ASN A 331 -3.18 17.00 -18.81
N SER A 332 -2.03 16.39 -18.56
CA SER A 332 -1.30 16.52 -17.29
C SER A 332 0.20 16.44 -17.50
N VAL A 333 0.94 17.35 -16.86
CA VAL A 333 2.40 17.34 -16.77
C VAL A 333 2.84 17.07 -15.32
N SER A 334 2.23 16.07 -14.69
CA SER A 334 2.69 15.54 -13.41
C SER A 334 3.93 14.67 -13.60
N GLU A 335 4.64 14.36 -12.52
CA GLU A 335 5.94 13.64 -12.59
C GLU A 335 5.74 12.25 -13.23
N GLU A 336 4.67 11.55 -12.86
CA GLU A 336 4.31 10.23 -13.36
C GLU A 336 3.89 10.27 -14.84
N ALA A 337 3.13 11.29 -15.24
CA ALA A 337 2.68 11.47 -16.62
C ALA A 337 3.84 11.78 -17.59
N LEU A 338 4.90 12.42 -17.09
CA LEU A 338 6.10 12.74 -17.86
C LEU A 338 7.11 11.61 -17.87
N GLN A 339 7.25 10.85 -16.78
CA GLN A 339 8.05 9.63 -16.72
C GLN A 339 7.46 8.55 -17.65
N GLN A 340 6.15 8.31 -17.57
CA GLN A 340 5.47 7.38 -18.48
C GLN A 340 5.61 7.83 -19.94
N TYR A 341 5.58 9.14 -20.23
CA TYR A 341 5.79 9.64 -21.60
C TYR A 341 7.20 9.31 -22.15
N ILE A 342 8.25 9.37 -21.34
CA ILE A 342 9.61 8.96 -21.74
C ILE A 342 9.68 7.46 -22.03
N ILE A 343 8.90 6.63 -21.32
CA ILE A 343 8.85 5.18 -21.52
C ILE A 343 8.01 4.81 -22.76
N ASP A 344 6.90 5.50 -22.97
CA ASP A 344 5.95 5.25 -24.06
C ASP A 344 6.39 5.85 -25.41
N TYR A 345 7.18 6.93 -25.40
CA TYR A 345 7.56 7.70 -26.58
C TYR A 345 9.02 8.18 -26.52
N ASP A 346 9.90 7.57 -27.33
CA ASP A 346 11.19 8.20 -27.64
C ASP A 346 10.96 9.38 -28.60
N THR A 347 11.32 10.59 -28.17
CA THR A 347 11.01 11.84 -28.87
C THR A 347 12.14 12.85 -28.78
N VAL A 348 12.15 13.82 -29.69
CA VAL A 348 13.03 15.01 -29.60
C VAL A 348 12.85 15.79 -28.29
N LEU A 349 11.72 15.63 -27.58
CA LEU A 349 11.50 16.23 -26.26
C LEU A 349 12.03 15.37 -25.09
N THR A 350 12.55 14.16 -25.28
CA THR A 350 13.09 13.34 -24.18
C THR A 350 14.11 14.09 -23.30
N PRO A 351 15.07 14.90 -23.83
CA PRO A 351 15.95 15.74 -23.02
C PRO A 351 15.20 16.85 -22.26
N PHE A 352 14.27 17.53 -22.94
CA PHE A 352 13.42 18.58 -22.35
C PHE A 352 12.57 18.04 -21.19
N ILE A 353 12.01 16.83 -21.32
CA ILE A 353 11.19 16.22 -20.27
C ILE A 353 12.05 15.81 -19.06
N LYS A 354 13.28 15.31 -19.28
CA LYS A 354 14.22 15.00 -18.20
C LYS A 354 14.60 16.25 -17.39
N GLU A 355 14.86 17.39 -18.04
CA GLU A 355 15.10 18.66 -17.35
C GLU A 355 13.81 19.22 -16.70
N LEU A 356 12.65 19.07 -17.32
CA LEU A 356 11.36 19.48 -16.76
C LEU A 356 11.00 18.69 -15.48
N LEU A 357 11.39 17.42 -15.40
CA LEU A 357 11.26 16.60 -14.18
C LEU A 357 12.16 17.11 -13.05
N LYS A 358 13.43 17.47 -13.35
CA LYS A 358 14.31 18.14 -12.37
C LYS A 358 13.71 19.46 -11.88
N LEU A 359 13.18 20.28 -12.80
CA LEU A 359 12.52 21.55 -12.47
C LEU A 359 11.34 21.34 -11.51
N LYS A 360 10.54 20.28 -11.70
CA LYS A 360 9.40 19.96 -10.83
C LYS A 360 9.83 19.59 -9.42
N GLY A 361 10.90 18.80 -9.26
CA GLY A 361 11.48 18.51 -7.95
C GLY A 361 11.94 19.78 -7.21
N VAL A 362 12.61 20.70 -7.92
CA VAL A 362 13.08 21.98 -7.35
C VAL A 362 11.91 22.91 -6.98
N ILE A 363 10.90 23.03 -7.85
CA ILE A 363 9.69 23.81 -7.58
C ILE A 363 8.92 23.26 -6.38
N LYS A 364 8.78 21.92 -6.28
CA LYS A 364 8.15 21.24 -5.13
C LYS A 364 8.89 21.55 -3.81
N GLY A 365 10.21 21.67 -3.87
CA GLY A 365 11.05 22.18 -2.78
C GLY A 365 10.77 23.65 -2.42
N LEU A 366 10.66 24.54 -3.41
CA LEU A 366 10.35 25.96 -3.20
C LEU A 366 8.92 26.20 -2.70
N ASP A 367 7.92 25.48 -3.20
CA ASP A 367 6.51 25.62 -2.78
C ASP A 367 6.29 25.06 -1.36
N SER A 368 6.98 23.98 -0.99
CA SER A 368 6.80 23.28 0.30
C SER A 368 7.73 23.81 1.40
N PHE A 369 8.96 24.18 1.05
CA PHE A 369 10.06 24.54 1.96
C PHE A 369 10.74 25.87 1.58
N GLY A 370 10.02 26.76 0.90
CA GLY A 370 10.53 28.08 0.51
C GLY A 370 10.24 29.21 1.51
N GLU A 371 9.98 30.40 0.97
CA GLU A 371 9.89 31.68 1.70
C GLU A 371 8.84 31.69 2.83
N ARG A 372 7.83 30.79 2.79
CA ARG A 372 6.80 30.65 3.84
C ARG A 372 7.38 30.34 5.23
N PHE A 373 8.55 29.73 5.31
CA PHE A 373 9.25 29.47 6.57
C PHE A 373 9.92 30.70 7.18
N LEU A 374 10.17 31.76 6.40
CA LEU A 374 10.89 32.96 6.85
C LEU A 374 9.97 34.06 7.42
N VAL A 375 8.66 33.95 7.19
CA VAL A 375 7.68 35.03 7.41
C VAL A 375 6.53 34.58 8.30
N SER A 376 5.89 35.52 8.99
CA SER A 376 4.67 35.31 9.79
C SER A 376 3.40 35.39 8.94
N LYS A 377 3.40 36.24 7.90
CA LYS A 377 2.32 36.38 6.91
C LYS A 377 2.90 36.38 5.50
N TYR A 378 2.17 35.80 4.54
CA TYR A 378 2.54 35.84 3.12
C TYR A 378 1.31 36.08 2.23
N LYS A 379 1.51 36.82 1.13
CA LYS A 379 0.45 37.32 0.24
C LYS A 379 0.31 36.36 -0.96
N VAL A 380 -0.80 35.64 -1.08
CA VAL A 380 -1.01 34.69 -2.19
C VAL A 380 -1.71 35.39 -3.36
N TYR A 381 -1.09 35.31 -4.54
CA TYR A 381 -1.63 35.83 -5.78
C TYR A 381 -2.26 34.71 -6.61
N LYS A 382 -3.54 34.85 -6.96
CA LYS A 382 -4.28 33.87 -7.77
C LYS A 382 -4.83 34.57 -9.01
N GLY A 383 -4.45 34.09 -10.20
CA GLY A 383 -4.88 34.71 -11.46
C GLY A 383 -4.51 36.21 -11.63
N GLY A 384 -3.47 36.69 -10.93
CA GLY A 384 -3.07 38.10 -10.95
C GLY A 384 -3.81 39.04 -9.98
N ARG A 385 -4.77 38.54 -9.19
CA ARG A 385 -5.42 39.29 -8.10
C ARG A 385 -4.80 38.93 -6.75
N LYS A 386 -4.73 39.92 -5.84
CA LYS A 386 -4.49 39.67 -4.40
C LYS A 386 -5.76 39.07 -3.82
N ASP A 387 -5.69 37.84 -3.33
CA ASP A 387 -6.90 37.07 -2.97
C ASP A 387 -7.01 36.81 -1.45
N GLN A 388 -5.88 36.58 -0.77
CA GLN A 388 -5.79 36.53 0.70
C GLN A 388 -4.33 36.67 1.18
N SER A 389 -4.15 37.18 2.41
CA SER A 389 -2.98 36.87 3.23
C SER A 389 -3.15 35.49 3.87
N LYS A 390 -2.06 34.72 3.94
CA LYS A 390 -1.99 33.45 4.67
C LYS A 390 -0.92 33.53 5.74
N ILE A 391 -1.03 32.67 6.75
CA ILE A 391 -0.04 32.56 7.84
C ILE A 391 1.16 31.71 7.36
N GLY A 392 2.36 32.25 7.56
CA GLY A 392 3.64 31.56 7.37
C GLY A 392 4.02 30.72 8.58
N PHE A 393 5.24 30.19 8.64
CA PHE A 393 5.66 29.29 9.73
C PHE A 393 6.55 29.95 10.80
N LYS A 394 7.04 31.18 10.58
CA LYS A 394 7.77 31.94 11.59
C LYS A 394 6.79 32.64 12.53
N ASN A 395 6.76 32.27 13.80
CA ASN A 395 5.95 32.97 14.79
C ASN A 395 6.53 34.39 15.03
N PRO A 396 5.71 35.45 15.06
CA PRO A 396 6.20 36.83 15.14
C PRO A 396 6.71 37.24 16.53
N VAL A 397 6.31 36.55 17.60
CA VAL A 397 6.71 36.86 18.99
C VAL A 397 8.02 36.17 19.35
N THR A 398 8.13 34.87 19.11
CA THR A 398 9.35 34.09 19.44
C THR A 398 10.45 34.23 18.38
N GLY A 399 10.09 34.62 17.15
CA GLY A 399 10.97 34.55 15.98
C GLY A 399 11.31 33.11 15.52
N LYS A 400 10.85 32.09 16.25
CA LYS A 400 11.09 30.66 16.00
C LYS A 400 10.03 30.08 15.05
N VAL A 401 10.30 28.89 14.51
CA VAL A 401 9.32 28.06 13.80
C VAL A 401 8.77 26.98 14.74
N HIS A 402 7.46 26.80 14.76
CA HIS A 402 6.77 25.90 15.68
C HIS A 402 5.95 24.85 14.94
N THR A 403 5.87 23.64 15.47
CA THR A 403 4.94 22.60 15.00
C THR A 403 3.74 22.48 15.95
N LEU A 404 2.83 21.55 15.67
CA LEU A 404 1.74 21.16 16.55
C LEU A 404 1.52 19.66 16.39
N TYR A 405 1.63 18.92 17.47
CA TYR A 405 1.45 17.48 17.54
C TYR A 405 0.01 17.12 17.93
N LYS A 406 -0.45 16.04 17.31
CA LYS A 406 -1.71 15.34 17.58
C LYS A 406 -1.36 13.97 18.13
N GLN A 407 -1.57 13.79 19.43
CA GLN A 407 -0.89 12.77 20.21
C GLN A 407 -1.33 11.32 19.89
N ALA A 408 -2.61 11.10 19.62
CA ALA A 408 -3.16 9.77 19.31
C ALA A 408 -4.17 9.77 18.14
N MET A 409 -4.05 10.74 17.22
CA MET A 409 -4.98 10.88 16.07
C MET A 409 -4.75 9.84 14.97
N THR A 410 -3.54 9.29 14.83
CA THR A 410 -3.25 8.26 13.82
C THR A 410 -3.81 6.91 14.28
N GLU A 411 -4.32 6.12 13.34
CA GLU A 411 -4.80 4.75 13.61
C GLU A 411 -3.67 3.76 14.01
N THR A 412 -2.44 4.27 14.12
CA THR A 412 -1.22 3.57 14.52
C THR A 412 -0.69 4.04 15.88
N GLY A 413 -1.31 5.05 16.50
CA GLY A 413 -0.89 5.63 17.78
C GLY A 413 0.36 6.52 17.72
N ARG A 414 1.01 6.65 16.54
CA ARG A 414 2.13 7.60 16.33
C ARG A 414 1.63 9.05 16.44
N LEU A 415 2.49 9.92 16.95
CA LEU A 415 2.31 11.37 16.84
C LEU A 415 2.17 11.77 15.36
N ALA A 416 1.23 12.66 15.03
CA ALA A 416 1.18 13.35 13.74
C ALA A 416 1.41 14.85 13.95
N SER A 417 2.10 15.52 13.02
CA SER A 417 2.51 16.92 13.19
C SER A 417 1.96 17.89 12.13
N GLY A 418 1.74 19.14 12.53
CA GLY A 418 1.44 20.27 11.65
C GLY A 418 -0.04 20.71 11.61
N ASN A 419 -0.21 22.03 11.45
CA ASN A 419 -1.48 22.69 11.20
C ASN A 419 -1.26 24.01 10.42
N GLU A 420 -1.21 23.92 9.09
CA GLU A 420 -0.96 25.05 8.19
C GLU A 420 -1.92 26.25 8.35
N LYS A 421 -3.12 26.04 8.92
CA LYS A 421 -4.12 27.10 9.11
C LYS A 421 -3.67 28.15 10.14
N ILE A 422 -2.84 27.73 11.11
CA ILE A 422 -2.36 28.55 12.24
C ILE A 422 -0.83 28.66 12.26
N GLY A 423 -0.19 28.53 11.09
CA GLY A 423 1.26 28.71 10.97
C GLY A 423 2.14 27.64 11.62
N LYS A 424 1.60 26.45 11.94
CA LYS A 424 2.40 25.34 12.50
C LYS A 424 2.84 24.37 11.41
N PHE A 425 4.16 24.19 11.21
CA PHE A 425 4.69 23.33 10.12
C PHE A 425 4.59 21.84 10.46
N ASN A 426 4.60 20.96 9.45
CA ASN A 426 4.67 19.50 9.63
C ASN A 426 6.16 19.07 9.64
N SER A 427 6.71 18.73 10.81
CA SER A 427 8.10 18.33 10.98
C SER A 427 8.43 16.99 10.33
N GLN A 428 7.45 16.09 10.22
CA GLN A 428 7.58 14.77 9.58
C GLN A 428 7.68 14.85 8.05
N ASN A 429 7.30 15.99 7.45
CA ASN A 429 7.49 16.22 6.03
C ASN A 429 8.85 16.86 5.69
N VAL A 430 9.61 17.37 6.66
CA VAL A 430 10.90 18.02 6.38
C VAL A 430 11.88 16.96 5.82
N PRO A 431 12.55 17.23 4.69
CA PRO A 431 13.43 16.24 4.06
C PRO A 431 14.48 15.68 5.02
N LYS A 432 14.84 14.40 4.86
CA LYS A 432 16.00 13.80 5.56
C LYS A 432 17.36 14.38 5.10
N ASP A 433 17.35 15.17 4.03
CA ASP A 433 18.50 15.89 3.50
C ASP A 433 18.98 16.98 4.49
N ASN A 434 20.26 16.91 4.87
CA ASN A 434 20.90 17.83 5.79
C ASN A 434 20.92 19.29 5.29
N ARG A 435 20.74 19.56 3.99
CA ARG A 435 20.52 20.92 3.46
C ARG A 435 19.29 21.59 4.06
N TYR A 436 18.24 20.83 4.34
CA TYR A 436 17.04 21.35 5.02
C TYR A 436 17.16 21.23 6.55
N ARG A 437 17.59 20.08 7.08
CA ARG A 437 17.66 19.87 8.55
C ARG A 437 18.65 20.81 9.24
N THR A 438 19.85 21.03 8.68
CA THR A 438 20.88 21.90 9.31
C THR A 438 20.57 23.40 9.23
N CYS A 439 19.40 23.78 8.72
CA CYS A 439 18.86 25.13 8.86
C CYS A 439 18.04 25.33 10.15
N PHE A 440 17.62 24.25 10.82
CA PHE A 440 16.95 24.32 12.12
C PHE A 440 18.01 24.26 13.23
N GLY A 441 18.02 25.24 14.13
CA GLY A 441 18.98 25.35 15.22
C GLY A 441 18.38 25.89 16.51
N VAL A 442 19.25 26.18 17.47
CA VAL A 442 18.94 26.73 18.79
C VAL A 442 19.76 27.99 19.06
N GLU A 443 19.40 28.75 20.08
CA GLU A 443 20.10 29.96 20.50
C GLU A 443 21.55 29.70 20.95
N GLU A 444 22.36 30.77 20.99
CA GLU A 444 23.76 30.68 21.41
C GLU A 444 23.88 30.25 22.88
N GLY A 445 24.92 29.47 23.18
CA GLY A 445 25.09 28.79 24.47
C GLY A 445 24.49 27.38 24.50
N PHE A 446 23.71 26.98 23.50
CA PHE A 446 23.08 25.65 23.42
C PHE A 446 23.51 24.84 22.19
N GLU A 447 23.23 23.54 22.23
CA GLU A 447 23.41 22.57 21.14
C GLU A 447 22.16 21.69 21.00
N VAL A 448 21.89 21.24 19.78
CA VAL A 448 20.87 20.24 19.45
C VAL A 448 21.47 18.85 19.60
N VAL A 449 20.86 18.04 20.45
CA VAL A 449 21.00 16.58 20.39
C VAL A 449 19.89 16.06 19.49
N THR A 450 20.22 15.18 18.55
CA THR A 450 19.23 14.37 17.82
C THR A 450 19.52 12.91 18.11
N ALA A 451 18.56 12.19 18.68
CA ALA A 451 18.67 10.80 19.10
C ALA A 451 17.64 9.92 18.38
N ASP A 452 18.01 8.67 18.10
CA ASP A 452 17.25 7.74 17.23
C ASP A 452 17.35 6.30 17.78
N LEU A 453 16.33 5.47 17.53
CA LEU A 453 16.32 4.06 17.96
C LEU A 453 16.93 3.16 16.87
N SER A 454 18.14 2.65 17.11
CA SER A 454 18.94 1.92 16.11
C SER A 454 18.27 0.60 15.69
N GLY A 455 17.95 0.48 14.40
CA GLY A 455 17.41 -0.75 13.79
C GLY A 455 16.01 -1.18 14.28
N ALA A 456 15.30 -0.31 14.99
CA ALA A 456 14.16 -0.69 15.84
C ALA A 456 13.07 -1.51 15.15
N GLU A 457 12.77 -1.21 13.89
CA GLU A 457 11.74 -1.91 13.11
C GLU A 457 12.04 -3.42 12.91
N LEU A 458 13.31 -3.85 12.98
CA LEU A 458 13.73 -5.27 12.98
C LEU A 458 13.98 -5.83 14.40
N VAL A 459 14.48 -5.02 15.33
CA VAL A 459 14.69 -5.43 16.75
C VAL A 459 13.36 -5.75 17.44
N ILE A 460 12.33 -4.94 17.18
CA ILE A 460 10.94 -5.22 17.57
C ILE A 460 10.44 -6.50 16.91
N GLY A 461 10.80 -6.73 15.64
CA GLY A 461 10.50 -7.96 14.91
C GLY A 461 11.07 -9.21 15.57
N ALA A 462 12.36 -9.20 15.90
CA ALA A 462 13.05 -10.26 16.62
C ALA A 462 12.34 -10.60 17.95
N SER A 463 11.96 -9.57 18.69
CA SER A 463 11.31 -9.74 19.99
C SER A 463 9.87 -10.25 19.95
N LEU A 464 9.12 -9.91 18.90
CA LEU A 464 7.72 -10.31 18.79
C LEU A 464 7.58 -11.72 18.19
N SER A 465 8.56 -12.14 17.37
CA SER A 465 8.61 -13.48 16.78
C SER A 465 9.35 -14.52 17.62
N GLY A 466 10.40 -14.12 18.33
CA GLY A 466 11.35 -15.05 18.95
C GLY A 466 12.29 -15.73 17.95
N ASP A 467 12.43 -15.18 16.75
CA ASP A 467 13.21 -15.75 15.65
C ASP A 467 14.70 -15.84 15.98
N LYS A 468 15.23 -17.06 16.13
CA LYS A 468 16.59 -17.29 16.66
C LYS A 468 17.68 -16.52 15.90
N ARG A 469 17.57 -16.44 14.58
CA ARG A 469 18.59 -15.81 13.75
C ARG A 469 18.47 -14.30 13.80
N LEU A 470 17.24 -13.78 13.77
CA LEU A 470 17.03 -12.35 14.00
C LEU A 470 17.46 -11.93 15.40
N LEU A 471 17.30 -12.80 16.41
CA LEU A 471 17.79 -12.60 17.78
C LEU A 471 19.32 -12.55 17.84
N GLU A 472 20.03 -13.46 17.17
CA GLU A 472 21.50 -13.41 17.04
C GLU A 472 21.97 -12.10 16.39
N LEU A 473 21.34 -11.70 15.28
CA LEU A 473 21.70 -10.51 14.50
C LEU A 473 21.40 -9.18 15.23
N VAL A 474 20.60 -9.19 16.30
CA VAL A 474 20.38 -8.03 17.18
C VAL A 474 21.08 -8.14 18.54
N ALA A 475 21.86 -9.22 18.78
CA ALA A 475 22.54 -9.45 20.05
C ALA A 475 23.88 -8.69 20.17
N GLY A 476 23.83 -7.35 20.16
CA GLY A 476 25.01 -6.49 20.34
C GLY A 476 24.67 -5.04 20.67
N ASP A 477 25.66 -4.25 21.08
CA ASP A 477 25.48 -2.84 21.43
C ASP A 477 25.30 -1.90 20.21
N ASP A 478 25.63 -2.39 19.00
CA ASP A 478 25.42 -1.76 17.69
C ASP A 478 24.90 -2.84 16.70
N PRO A 479 23.58 -3.14 16.73
CA PRO A 479 22.98 -4.26 16.00
C PRO A 479 22.84 -3.94 14.50
N ASP A 480 23.82 -4.40 13.72
CA ASP A 480 23.76 -4.31 12.26
C ASP A 480 23.12 -5.57 11.66
N VAL A 481 21.80 -5.58 11.57
CA VAL A 481 21.05 -6.68 10.93
C VAL A 481 21.22 -6.69 9.40
N HIS A 482 21.60 -5.55 8.80
CA HIS A 482 21.59 -5.40 7.35
C HIS A 482 22.87 -5.92 6.69
N SER A 483 24.04 -5.67 7.29
CA SER A 483 25.32 -6.11 6.69
C SER A 483 25.48 -7.63 6.66
N PRO A 484 25.28 -8.40 7.75
CA PRO A 484 25.47 -9.85 7.71
C PRO A 484 24.44 -10.56 6.82
N LEU A 485 23.20 -10.07 6.78
CA LEU A 485 22.21 -10.59 5.84
C LEU A 485 22.56 -10.23 4.39
N ALA A 486 23.20 -9.09 4.14
CA ALA A 486 23.76 -8.78 2.83
C ALA A 486 24.95 -9.69 2.51
N GLU A 487 25.91 -9.85 3.43
CA GLU A 487 27.08 -10.73 3.28
C GLU A 487 26.64 -12.14 2.93
N ILE A 488 25.75 -12.78 3.68
CA ILE A 488 25.29 -14.15 3.40
C ILE A 488 24.60 -14.24 2.03
N CYS A 489 23.81 -13.22 1.63
CA CYS A 489 23.19 -13.23 0.30
C CYS A 489 24.21 -13.02 -0.83
N TYR A 490 25.21 -12.15 -0.66
CA TYR A 490 26.26 -11.88 -1.65
C TYR A 490 27.34 -12.99 -1.67
N ASP A 491 27.59 -13.67 -0.56
CA ASP A 491 28.36 -14.92 -0.49
C ASP A 491 27.65 -15.99 -1.32
N GLU A 492 26.34 -16.19 -1.15
CA GLU A 492 25.64 -17.24 -1.88
C GLU A 492 25.44 -16.90 -3.39
N ILE A 493 25.37 -15.60 -3.73
CA ILE A 493 25.55 -15.12 -5.12
C ILE A 493 26.97 -15.43 -5.64
N THR A 494 28.01 -15.18 -4.83
CA THR A 494 29.41 -15.40 -5.20
C THR A 494 29.70 -16.89 -5.37
N SER A 495 29.27 -17.75 -4.44
CA SER A 495 29.25 -19.21 -4.55
C SER A 495 28.52 -19.68 -5.80
N TYR A 496 27.37 -19.09 -6.12
CA TYR A 496 26.65 -19.40 -7.36
C TYR A 496 27.48 -19.05 -8.62
N ILE A 497 28.10 -17.87 -8.68
CA ILE A 497 28.95 -17.45 -9.80
C ILE A 497 30.20 -18.35 -9.91
N LEU A 498 30.91 -18.58 -8.80
CA LEU A 498 32.15 -19.36 -8.75
C LEU A 498 31.95 -20.82 -9.20
N ASN A 499 30.85 -21.45 -8.81
CA ASN A 499 30.57 -22.84 -9.16
C ASN A 499 30.02 -23.01 -10.59
N ASN A 500 29.15 -22.10 -11.05
CA ASN A 500 28.39 -22.27 -12.29
C ASN A 500 28.97 -21.52 -13.51
N ILE A 501 29.76 -20.48 -13.30
CA ILE A 501 30.36 -19.65 -14.37
C ILE A 501 31.87 -19.86 -14.37
N LYS A 502 32.51 -19.95 -15.55
CA LYS A 502 33.93 -20.34 -15.67
C LYS A 502 34.71 -19.50 -16.69
N GLY A 503 36.01 -19.34 -16.42
CA GLY A 503 36.95 -18.65 -17.31
C GLY A 503 36.77 -17.14 -17.33
N GLU A 504 37.11 -16.50 -18.46
CA GLU A 504 37.07 -15.03 -18.61
C GLU A 504 35.70 -14.42 -18.28
N ARG A 505 34.61 -15.14 -18.57
CA ARG A 505 33.24 -14.75 -18.21
C ARG A 505 32.97 -14.77 -16.69
N GLN A 506 33.56 -15.71 -15.95
CA GLN A 506 33.45 -15.77 -14.48
C GLN A 506 34.08 -14.53 -13.85
N ARG A 507 35.28 -14.18 -14.31
CA ARG A 507 35.98 -12.97 -13.88
C ARG A 507 35.17 -11.73 -14.21
N LYS A 508 34.62 -11.64 -15.43
CA LYS A 508 33.80 -10.51 -15.88
C LYS A 508 32.47 -10.35 -15.11
N GLU A 509 31.76 -11.42 -14.79
CA GLU A 509 30.52 -11.33 -14.01
C GLU A 509 30.77 -11.04 -12.52
N LEU A 510 31.92 -11.45 -11.98
CA LEU A 510 32.40 -10.91 -10.71
C LEU A 510 32.73 -9.41 -10.86
N GLU A 511 33.60 -9.02 -11.79
CA GLU A 511 33.96 -7.61 -12.05
C GLU A 511 32.72 -6.71 -12.19
N GLU A 512 31.68 -7.12 -12.91
CA GLU A 512 30.39 -6.41 -13.01
C GLU A 512 29.60 -6.34 -11.69
N LEU A 513 29.58 -7.43 -10.91
CA LEU A 513 28.94 -7.45 -9.57
C LEU A 513 29.66 -6.51 -8.59
N TYR A 514 31.00 -6.50 -8.60
CA TYR A 514 31.81 -5.62 -7.75
C TYR A 514 31.77 -4.16 -8.23
N GLU A 515 31.78 -3.87 -9.54
CA GLU A 515 31.60 -2.51 -10.06
C GLU A 515 30.22 -1.92 -9.72
N ALA A 516 29.15 -2.73 -9.77
CA ALA A 516 27.82 -2.34 -9.31
C ALA A 516 27.74 -2.05 -7.79
N ALA A 517 28.70 -2.59 -7.02
CA ALA A 517 28.85 -2.40 -5.59
C ALA A 517 29.75 -1.19 -5.24
N GLU A 518 30.82 -0.95 -6.01
CA GLU A 518 31.89 0.03 -5.71
C GLU A 518 31.64 1.48 -6.17
N TYR A 519 30.49 1.77 -6.77
CA TYR A 519 30.16 3.03 -7.49
C TYR A 519 30.46 4.37 -6.77
N ILE A 520 30.74 4.36 -5.46
CA ILE A 520 31.06 5.53 -4.63
C ILE A 520 32.51 6.04 -4.83
N TYR A 521 33.50 5.16 -5.04
CA TYR A 521 34.91 5.57 -5.03
C TYR A 521 35.34 6.19 -6.37
N GLY A 522 36.12 7.27 -6.31
CA GLY A 522 36.57 8.03 -7.49
C GLY A 522 37.94 7.58 -7.99
N ASP A 523 38.08 7.43 -9.31
CA ASP A 523 39.32 7.41 -10.10
C ASP A 523 40.56 6.65 -9.57
N GLU A 524 40.37 5.46 -9.00
CA GLU A 524 41.39 4.39 -8.98
C GLU A 524 40.77 2.99 -9.21
N ARG A 525 39.58 2.97 -9.84
CA ARG A 525 38.60 1.88 -9.81
C ARG A 525 39.11 0.52 -10.26
N HIS A 526 39.82 0.47 -11.40
CA HIS A 526 40.12 -0.83 -12.02
C HIS A 526 41.04 -1.69 -11.15
N GLU A 527 42.06 -1.11 -10.50
CA GLU A 527 42.98 -1.89 -9.65
C GLU A 527 42.32 -2.39 -8.35
N ILE A 528 41.35 -1.64 -7.80
CA ILE A 528 40.61 -2.03 -6.60
C ILE A 528 39.64 -3.19 -6.91
N THR A 529 38.84 -3.07 -7.97
CA THR A 529 37.97 -4.17 -8.44
C THR A 529 38.80 -5.41 -8.78
N GLN A 530 39.90 -5.27 -9.55
CA GLN A 530 40.82 -6.35 -9.90
C GLN A 530 41.36 -7.06 -8.65
N LYS A 531 41.73 -6.30 -7.62
CA LYS A 531 42.23 -6.84 -6.35
C LYS A 531 41.13 -7.60 -5.58
N ARG A 532 39.94 -7.02 -5.41
CA ARG A 532 38.82 -7.68 -4.70
C ARG A 532 38.34 -8.94 -5.42
N VAL A 533 38.20 -8.90 -6.74
CA VAL A 533 37.86 -10.08 -7.55
C VAL A 533 38.93 -11.16 -7.40
N LYS A 534 40.22 -10.79 -7.32
CA LYS A 534 41.30 -11.74 -7.02
C LYS A 534 41.20 -12.33 -5.61
N GLU A 535 41.02 -11.50 -4.57
CA GLU A 535 40.89 -11.96 -3.18
C GLU A 535 39.68 -12.92 -3.02
N VAL A 536 38.59 -12.65 -3.72
CA VAL A 536 37.38 -13.50 -3.77
C VAL A 536 37.63 -14.81 -4.54
N LEU A 537 38.37 -14.78 -5.66
CA LEU A 537 38.79 -15.98 -6.38
C LEU A 537 39.77 -16.85 -5.57
N GLU A 538 40.51 -16.26 -4.62
CA GLU A 538 41.45 -16.96 -3.74
C GLU A 538 40.81 -17.45 -2.42
N THR A 539 39.72 -16.84 -1.95
CA THR A 539 39.10 -17.13 -0.63
C THR A 539 37.66 -17.65 -0.68
N GLY A 540 36.91 -17.37 -1.75
CA GLY A 540 35.50 -17.74 -1.90
C GLY A 540 34.47 -16.81 -1.21
N HIS A 541 34.90 -15.80 -0.45
CA HIS A 541 34.02 -15.01 0.43
C HIS A 541 33.99 -13.49 0.12
N PHE A 542 32.85 -12.88 0.39
CA PHE A 542 32.52 -11.46 0.22
C PHE A 542 32.39 -10.75 1.57
N VAL A 543 33.40 -9.95 1.93
CA VAL A 543 33.48 -9.27 3.24
C VAL A 543 33.05 -7.79 3.14
N LEU A 544 31.97 -7.41 3.82
CA LEU A 544 31.44 -6.05 3.88
C LEU A 544 31.95 -5.29 5.12
N ASN A 545 33.13 -4.70 5.04
CA ASN A 545 33.56 -3.77 6.10
C ASN A 545 32.63 -2.54 6.16
N LYS A 546 31.97 -2.39 7.32
CA LYS A 546 30.96 -1.38 7.71
C LYS A 546 31.36 0.07 7.40
N GLU A 547 32.65 0.39 7.37
CA GLU A 547 33.16 1.73 7.02
C GLU A 547 33.33 2.00 5.51
N THR A 548 33.39 0.95 4.69
CA THR A 548 33.80 1.03 3.26
C THR A 548 32.73 0.63 2.24
N ALA A 549 31.57 0.16 2.68
CA ALA A 549 30.58 -0.49 1.83
C ALA A 549 29.15 0.11 1.93
N LYS A 550 29.08 1.42 2.16
CA LYS A 550 27.87 2.08 2.69
C LYS A 550 26.64 2.00 1.79
N ASP A 551 26.73 2.30 0.50
CA ASP A 551 25.54 2.28 -0.38
C ASP A 551 25.00 0.87 -0.60
N ILE A 552 25.85 -0.15 -0.60
CA ILE A 552 25.42 -1.56 -0.69
C ILE A 552 24.54 -1.89 0.51
N ARG A 553 25.02 -1.55 1.72
CA ARG A 553 24.29 -1.71 2.97
C ARG A 553 23.01 -0.87 3.01
N ASP A 554 23.05 0.40 2.63
CA ASP A 554 21.88 1.28 2.66
C ASP A 554 20.85 0.96 1.55
N LYS A 555 21.25 0.36 0.42
CA LYS A 555 20.34 -0.32 -0.52
C LYS A 555 19.74 -1.57 0.12
N PHE A 556 20.56 -2.53 0.56
CA PHE A 556 20.11 -3.80 1.15
C PHE A 556 19.25 -3.61 2.40
N LYS A 557 19.45 -2.53 3.15
CA LYS A 557 18.55 -2.09 4.23
C LYS A 557 17.10 -1.88 3.77
N ASN A 558 16.89 -1.35 2.57
CA ASN A 558 15.55 -1.27 1.99
C ASN A 558 15.00 -2.64 1.58
N VAL A 559 15.85 -3.65 1.32
CA VAL A 559 15.44 -5.06 1.14
C VAL A 559 15.05 -5.71 2.47
N SER A 560 15.90 -5.61 3.51
CA SER A 560 15.62 -6.17 4.84
C SER A 560 14.36 -5.58 5.46
N TYR A 561 14.04 -4.32 5.14
CA TYR A 561 12.72 -3.77 5.42
C TYR A 561 11.67 -4.28 4.44
N ALA A 562 11.88 -4.16 3.12
CA ALA A 562 10.88 -4.53 2.12
C ALA A 562 10.33 -5.95 2.32
N LEU A 563 11.13 -6.94 2.72
CA LEU A 563 10.71 -8.34 2.71
C LEU A 563 9.74 -8.75 3.85
N PRO A 564 10.02 -8.50 5.15
CA PRO A 564 8.99 -8.55 6.21
C PRO A 564 7.84 -7.60 5.91
N TYR A 565 8.12 -6.57 5.12
CA TYR A 565 7.19 -5.56 4.65
C TYR A 565 6.58 -5.94 3.30
N GLY A 566 6.55 -7.25 3.05
CA GLY A 566 5.85 -7.96 1.99
C GLY A 566 6.17 -7.52 0.57
N GLY A 567 7.18 -6.70 0.34
CA GLY A 567 7.91 -6.78 -0.91
C GLY A 567 8.43 -8.21 -1.02
N GLY A 568 8.69 -8.64 -2.25
CA GLY A 568 9.60 -9.76 -2.43
C GLY A 568 10.54 -9.40 -3.56
N VAL A 569 10.98 -10.42 -4.27
CA VAL A 569 12.15 -10.34 -5.14
C VAL A 569 12.17 -9.19 -6.15
N GLU A 570 11.12 -8.83 -6.92
CA GLU A 570 11.22 -7.67 -7.85
C GLU A 570 11.62 -6.37 -7.13
N ARG A 571 11.20 -6.21 -5.87
CA ARG A 571 11.60 -5.04 -5.06
C ARG A 571 13.09 -5.07 -4.73
N ILE A 572 13.68 -6.26 -4.70
CA ILE A 572 15.09 -6.57 -4.45
C ILE A 572 15.92 -6.31 -5.71
N MET A 573 15.50 -6.72 -6.92
CA MET A 573 16.14 -6.27 -8.16
C MET A 573 16.13 -4.73 -8.27
N ASP A 574 14.97 -4.10 -8.09
CA ASP A 574 14.81 -2.64 -8.17
C ASP A 574 15.68 -1.88 -7.16
N ILE A 575 15.85 -2.42 -5.94
CA ILE A 575 16.63 -1.79 -4.87
C ILE A 575 18.14 -2.03 -5.01
N LEU A 576 18.56 -3.25 -5.36
CA LEU A 576 19.99 -3.61 -5.43
C LEU A 576 20.61 -3.33 -6.80
N ASN A 577 19.81 -3.25 -7.86
CA ASN A 577 20.22 -3.18 -9.27
C ASN A 577 21.10 -4.38 -9.65
N MET A 578 20.54 -5.58 -9.51
CA MET A 578 21.19 -6.86 -9.82
C MET A 578 20.33 -7.71 -10.76
N ALA A 579 20.86 -8.85 -11.22
CA ALA A 579 20.10 -9.82 -12.02
C ALA A 579 19.14 -10.65 -11.15
N ASN A 580 18.11 -11.22 -11.78
CA ASN A 580 17.04 -11.94 -11.10
C ASN A 580 17.52 -13.12 -10.26
N ALA A 581 18.39 -13.96 -10.82
CA ALA A 581 18.98 -15.10 -10.10
C ALA A 581 19.65 -14.65 -8.78
N TYR A 582 20.25 -13.45 -8.76
CA TYR A 582 20.92 -12.91 -7.58
C TYR A 582 19.91 -12.39 -6.55
N ALA A 583 18.87 -11.67 -6.96
CA ALA A 583 17.81 -11.24 -6.05
C ALA A 583 16.98 -12.44 -5.53
N THR A 584 16.78 -13.46 -6.35
CA THR A 584 16.12 -14.74 -6.01
C THR A 584 16.86 -15.45 -4.88
N ILE A 585 18.20 -15.48 -4.93
CA ILE A 585 19.06 -15.92 -3.82
C ILE A 585 18.80 -15.04 -2.59
N VAL A 586 18.75 -13.71 -2.73
CA VAL A 586 18.52 -12.78 -1.60
C VAL A 586 17.21 -13.05 -0.83
N GLU A 587 16.04 -13.17 -1.48
CA GLU A 587 14.80 -13.48 -0.72
C GLU A 587 14.83 -14.86 -0.08
N SER A 588 15.28 -15.88 -0.82
CA SER A 588 15.24 -17.26 -0.33
C SER A 588 16.16 -17.43 0.88
N THR A 589 17.37 -16.86 0.82
CA THR A 589 18.27 -16.72 1.98
C THR A 589 17.58 -15.96 3.12
N LEU A 590 17.03 -14.77 2.90
CA LEU A 590 16.39 -13.97 3.97
C LEU A 590 15.18 -14.66 4.63
N LYS A 591 14.38 -15.46 3.89
CA LYS A 591 13.26 -16.23 4.46
C LYS A 591 13.72 -17.48 5.20
N ASN A 592 14.78 -18.13 4.72
CA ASN A 592 15.36 -19.31 5.36
C ASN A 592 16.13 -18.94 6.65
N GLU A 593 16.82 -17.80 6.65
CA GLU A 593 17.47 -17.24 7.83
C GLU A 593 16.44 -16.83 8.89
N LEU A 594 15.31 -16.20 8.51
CA LEU A 594 14.36 -15.55 9.45
C LEU A 594 12.93 -16.18 9.48
N PRO A 595 12.76 -17.51 9.67
CA PRO A 595 11.48 -18.20 9.44
C PRO A 595 10.36 -17.90 10.45
N ASP A 596 10.67 -17.80 11.75
CA ASP A 596 9.68 -17.50 12.79
C ASP A 596 9.23 -16.03 12.72
N PHE A 597 10.08 -15.16 12.16
CA PHE A 597 9.77 -13.75 11.94
C PHE A 597 8.57 -13.56 11.00
N PHE A 598 8.53 -14.26 9.86
CA PHE A 598 7.41 -14.18 8.91
C PHE A 598 6.11 -14.78 9.47
N LYS A 599 6.23 -15.88 10.21
CA LYS A 599 5.13 -16.58 10.89
C LYS A 599 4.41 -15.73 11.94
N TYR A 600 5.13 -14.84 12.65
CA TYR A 600 4.51 -13.87 13.57
C TYR A 600 3.58 -12.88 12.86
N LEU A 601 3.98 -12.37 11.68
CA LEU A 601 3.21 -11.38 10.90
C LEU A 601 1.78 -11.89 10.62
N GLU A 602 1.69 -13.17 10.29
CA GLU A 602 0.48 -13.85 9.85
C GLU A 602 -0.50 -14.15 10.99
N GLY A 603 0.02 -14.47 12.18
CA GLY A 603 -0.79 -14.55 13.40
C GLY A 603 -1.46 -13.21 13.73
N SER A 604 -0.73 -12.10 13.55
CA SER A 604 -1.25 -10.74 13.74
C SER A 604 -2.37 -10.40 12.74
N ALA A 605 -2.23 -10.84 11.47
CA ALA A 605 -3.26 -10.72 10.43
C ALA A 605 -4.62 -11.27 10.88
N LYS A 606 -4.59 -12.53 11.31
CA LYS A 606 -5.76 -13.34 11.61
C LYS A 606 -6.54 -12.77 12.78
N GLN A 607 -5.83 -12.30 13.81
CA GLN A 607 -6.44 -11.72 15.00
C GLN A 607 -7.38 -10.56 14.66
N GLY A 608 -7.00 -9.68 13.73
CA GLY A 608 -7.77 -8.49 13.38
C GLY A 608 -9.04 -8.75 12.58
N VAL A 609 -9.04 -9.78 11.73
CA VAL A 609 -10.24 -10.22 11.00
C VAL A 609 -11.20 -10.92 11.96
N GLU A 610 -10.72 -11.93 12.69
CA GLU A 610 -11.57 -12.78 13.53
C GLU A 610 -12.18 -12.02 14.72
N ASN A 611 -11.38 -11.17 15.38
CA ASN A 611 -11.79 -10.49 16.61
C ASN A 611 -12.21 -9.02 16.38
N GLY A 612 -11.97 -8.46 15.19
CA GLY A 612 -12.13 -7.04 14.91
C GLY A 612 -11.15 -6.15 15.67
N VAL A 613 -10.04 -6.69 16.16
CA VAL A 613 -9.03 -5.98 16.96
C VAL A 613 -7.67 -6.67 16.87
N VAL A 614 -6.57 -5.89 16.84
CA VAL A 614 -5.18 -6.40 16.99
C VAL A 614 -4.44 -5.61 18.04
N TYR A 615 -3.63 -6.30 18.84
CA TYR A 615 -2.77 -5.70 19.87
C TYR A 615 -1.36 -5.43 19.31
N PHE A 616 -0.84 -4.23 19.54
CA PHE A 616 0.48 -3.78 19.07
C PHE A 616 1.63 -4.31 19.92
N ASN A 617 1.40 -4.46 21.23
CA ASN A 617 2.34 -5.03 22.19
C ASN A 617 1.60 -5.43 23.49
N SER A 618 2.20 -6.33 24.26
CA SER A 618 1.65 -6.83 25.52
C SER A 618 1.86 -5.89 26.72
N ARG A 619 2.83 -4.97 26.64
CA ARG A 619 3.21 -4.06 27.73
C ARG A 619 2.13 -3.01 28.01
N THR A 620 1.75 -2.24 26.99
CA THR A 620 0.71 -1.20 27.09
C THR A 620 -0.69 -1.72 26.78
N ASN A 621 -0.79 -2.96 26.28
CA ASN A 621 -2.00 -3.56 25.69
C ASN A 621 -2.65 -2.68 24.59
N SER A 622 -1.86 -1.78 24.00
CA SER A 622 -2.20 -0.86 22.90
C SER A 622 -2.69 -1.66 21.69
N ARG A 623 -3.71 -1.15 20.99
CA ARG A 623 -4.45 -1.93 19.99
C ARG A 623 -5.16 -1.07 18.96
N ARG A 624 -5.47 -1.65 17.80
CA ARG A 624 -6.31 -1.10 16.72
C ARG A 624 -7.59 -1.88 16.59
N TRP A 625 -8.73 -1.19 16.56
CA TRP A 625 -10.04 -1.77 16.26
C TRP A 625 -10.36 -1.69 14.77
N PHE A 626 -11.19 -2.61 14.30
CA PHE A 626 -11.67 -2.69 12.93
C PHE A 626 -13.21 -2.74 12.92
N PRO A 627 -13.89 -1.58 12.87
CA PRO A 627 -15.35 -1.49 13.03
C PRO A 627 -16.13 -2.41 12.11
N LYS A 628 -15.68 -2.56 10.86
CA LYS A 628 -16.35 -3.40 9.86
C LYS A 628 -16.32 -4.88 10.23
N ALA A 629 -15.25 -5.37 10.86
CA ALA A 629 -15.19 -6.72 11.40
C ALA A 629 -16.09 -6.87 12.64
N MET A 630 -16.10 -5.88 13.53
CA MET A 630 -17.00 -5.89 14.70
C MET A 630 -18.48 -5.86 14.29
N GLU A 631 -18.84 -5.09 13.26
CA GLU A 631 -20.18 -4.95 12.71
C GLU A 631 -20.61 -6.23 11.97
N ALA A 632 -19.71 -6.79 11.15
CA ALA A 632 -19.89 -8.10 10.51
C ALA A 632 -20.12 -9.21 11.55
N ASN A 633 -19.24 -9.35 12.54
CA ASN A 633 -19.32 -10.34 13.60
C ASN A 633 -20.61 -10.21 14.43
N SER A 634 -20.97 -9.00 14.86
CA SER A 634 -22.17 -8.76 15.68
C SER A 634 -23.47 -9.01 14.93
N ARG A 635 -23.52 -8.75 13.61
CA ARG A 635 -24.68 -9.08 12.75
C ARG A 635 -24.62 -10.48 12.15
N ARG A 636 -23.56 -11.26 12.38
CA ARG A 636 -23.26 -12.55 11.71
C ARG A 636 -23.25 -12.43 10.18
N GLN A 637 -22.79 -11.29 9.67
CA GLN A 637 -22.64 -10.99 8.24
C GLN A 637 -21.19 -11.23 7.82
N ARG A 638 -20.94 -11.53 6.53
CA ARG A 638 -19.57 -11.60 5.99
C ARG A 638 -19.02 -10.18 5.78
N LEU A 639 -17.75 -9.97 6.12
CA LEU A 639 -16.97 -8.83 5.62
C LEU A 639 -16.97 -8.82 4.08
N SER A 640 -16.87 -7.63 3.47
CA SER A 640 -16.41 -7.57 2.09
C SER A 640 -14.90 -7.83 2.06
N PHE A 641 -14.37 -8.47 1.02
CA PHE A 641 -12.93 -8.66 0.87
C PHE A 641 -12.14 -7.34 0.72
N ALA A 642 -12.78 -6.24 0.32
CA ALA A 642 -12.12 -4.93 0.34
C ALA A 642 -11.90 -4.43 1.77
N ASP A 643 -12.75 -4.87 2.69
CA ASP A 643 -12.63 -4.59 4.11
C ASP A 643 -11.75 -5.63 4.80
N GLN A 644 -11.96 -6.93 4.59
CA GLN A 644 -11.09 -7.98 5.12
C GLN A 644 -9.65 -7.83 4.59
N GLY A 645 -9.47 -7.64 3.29
CA GLY A 645 -8.17 -7.40 2.67
C GLY A 645 -7.59 -6.01 2.95
N ALA A 646 -8.35 -5.05 3.51
CA ALA A 646 -7.78 -3.88 4.18
C ALA A 646 -7.35 -4.23 5.61
N ILE A 647 -8.21 -4.89 6.38
CA ILE A 647 -8.00 -5.31 7.77
C ILE A 647 -6.79 -6.23 7.89
N GLU A 648 -6.67 -7.30 7.10
CA GLU A 648 -5.53 -8.24 7.13
C GLU A 648 -4.22 -7.55 6.84
N ARG A 649 -4.21 -6.60 5.89
CA ARG A 649 -3.06 -5.74 5.69
C ARG A 649 -2.84 -4.90 6.91
N GLU A 650 -3.83 -4.13 7.35
CA GLU A 650 -3.79 -3.28 8.53
C GLU A 650 -3.55 -4.04 9.87
N SER A 651 -3.58 -5.37 9.86
CA SER A 651 -3.44 -6.30 11.00
C SER A 651 -2.12 -7.06 10.97
N LYS A 652 -1.71 -7.58 9.79
CA LYS A 652 -0.29 -7.86 9.50
C LYS A 652 0.47 -6.59 9.86
N ASN A 653 0.01 -5.42 9.42
CA ASN A 653 0.46 -4.08 9.78
C ASN A 653 0.42 -3.81 11.29
N ALA A 654 -0.70 -4.04 11.99
CA ALA A 654 -0.88 -3.64 13.39
C ALA A 654 0.25 -4.12 14.33
N GLY A 655 0.81 -5.30 14.07
CA GLY A 655 2.16 -5.67 14.54
C GLY A 655 3.27 -5.26 13.55
N ILE A 656 3.21 -5.75 12.30
CA ILE A 656 4.18 -5.60 11.19
C ILE A 656 3.62 -5.14 9.79
N GLN A 657 3.32 -5.92 8.67
CA GLN A 657 3.02 -5.46 7.21
C GLN A 657 2.27 -6.43 6.10
N GLY A 658 1.39 -6.04 5.07
CA GLY A 658 0.80 -6.91 3.89
C GLY A 658 0.08 -6.37 2.51
N CYS A 659 -0.16 -7.11 1.32
CA CYS A 659 -0.73 -6.75 -0.13
C CYS A 659 -0.40 -7.58 -1.56
N LEU A 660 -1.30 -8.14 -2.48
CA LEU A 660 -1.16 -9.13 -3.71
C LEU A 660 -0.33 -8.91 -5.13
N GLN A 661 -0.26 -9.82 -6.20
CA GLN A 661 0.56 -9.87 -7.56
C GLN A 661 0.01 -9.50 -9.04
N GLY A 662 0.82 -9.69 -10.11
CA GLY A 662 1.17 -8.79 -11.25
C GLY A 662 0.66 -8.92 -12.72
N HIS A 663 1.24 -9.81 -13.56
CA HIS A 663 0.74 -10.11 -14.93
C HIS A 663 -0.22 -11.31 -14.97
N SER A 664 -0.39 -11.94 -13.81
CA SER A 664 -1.46 -12.82 -13.35
C SER A 664 -2.73 -12.77 -14.20
N LYS A 665 -3.14 -13.88 -14.81
CA LYS A 665 -4.30 -13.89 -15.71
C LYS A 665 -5.57 -14.33 -14.98
N VAL A 666 -6.47 -13.38 -14.80
CA VAL A 666 -7.74 -13.57 -14.09
C VAL A 666 -8.87 -13.81 -15.09
N LEU A 667 -9.74 -14.77 -14.80
CA LEU A 667 -10.92 -15.05 -15.63
C LEU A 667 -12.01 -13.98 -15.42
N THR A 668 -12.25 -13.16 -16.45
CA THR A 668 -13.27 -12.10 -16.48
C THR A 668 -14.45 -12.48 -17.38
N GLU A 669 -15.54 -11.72 -17.30
CA GLU A 669 -16.67 -11.78 -18.27
C GLU A 669 -16.22 -11.54 -19.73
N LEU A 670 -15.00 -11.02 -19.96
CA LEU A 670 -14.39 -10.80 -21.26
C LEU A 670 -13.25 -11.80 -21.57
N GLY A 671 -13.22 -12.95 -20.88
CA GLY A 671 -12.16 -13.96 -20.96
C GLY A 671 -11.01 -13.71 -19.99
N TYR A 672 -9.88 -14.42 -20.13
CA TYR A 672 -8.71 -14.24 -19.27
C TYR A 672 -7.98 -12.93 -19.57
N ILE A 673 -7.82 -12.06 -18.57
CA ILE A 673 -7.10 -10.78 -18.69
C ILE A 673 -6.04 -10.67 -17.59
N GLU A 674 -4.85 -10.19 -17.96
CA GLU A 674 -3.73 -9.93 -17.05
C GLU A 674 -4.10 -8.82 -16.05
N ILE A 675 -3.85 -9.03 -14.75
CA ILE A 675 -4.38 -8.18 -13.68
C ILE A 675 -3.84 -6.74 -13.73
N SER A 676 -2.58 -6.53 -14.10
CA SER A 676 -2.03 -5.21 -14.43
C SER A 676 -2.78 -4.50 -15.57
N LYS A 677 -3.23 -5.24 -16.60
CA LYS A 677 -4.07 -4.70 -17.69
C LYS A 677 -5.48 -4.39 -17.20
N ILE A 678 -6.02 -5.14 -16.23
CA ILE A 678 -7.29 -4.81 -15.58
C ILE A 678 -7.16 -3.52 -14.74
N HIS A 679 -6.11 -3.39 -13.92
CA HIS A 679 -5.84 -2.19 -13.11
C HIS A 679 -5.82 -0.91 -13.98
N ARG A 680 -5.12 -0.96 -15.11
CA ARG A 680 -4.98 0.18 -16.05
C ARG A 680 -6.29 0.52 -16.79
N LYS A 681 -7.23 -0.43 -16.95
CA LYS A 681 -8.43 -0.33 -17.81
C LYS A 681 -9.79 -0.21 -17.07
N MET A 682 -9.84 0.07 -15.77
CA MET A 682 -11.11 0.25 -15.03
C MET A 682 -11.91 1.52 -15.45
N GLU A 683 -12.55 1.47 -16.61
CA GLU A 683 -13.49 2.49 -17.14
C GLU A 683 -14.86 1.89 -17.49
N LYS A 684 -15.04 0.57 -17.31
CA LYS A 684 -16.34 -0.13 -17.32
C LYS A 684 -16.40 -1.09 -16.12
N PRO A 685 -17.60 -1.34 -15.54
CA PRO A 685 -17.78 -2.44 -14.61
C PRO A 685 -17.57 -3.77 -15.34
N MET A 686 -16.93 -4.71 -14.66
CA MET A 686 -16.62 -6.05 -15.13
C MET A 686 -16.59 -6.96 -13.89
N LYS A 687 -16.92 -8.25 -14.06
CA LYS A 687 -16.82 -9.26 -13.01
C LYS A 687 -15.75 -10.30 -13.34
N VAL A 688 -15.31 -11.00 -12.29
CA VAL A 688 -14.40 -12.16 -12.38
C VAL A 688 -15.07 -13.41 -11.82
N TRP A 689 -14.68 -14.56 -12.34
CA TRP A 689 -15.21 -15.84 -11.87
C TRP A 689 -14.55 -16.22 -10.54
N ASN A 690 -15.32 -16.32 -9.46
CA ASN A 690 -14.76 -16.71 -8.14
C ASN A 690 -14.63 -18.24 -7.95
N GLY A 691 -14.91 -19.02 -9.01
CA GLY A 691 -14.98 -20.47 -8.97
C GLY A 691 -16.38 -21.05 -8.73
N ASN A 692 -17.42 -20.20 -8.68
CA ASN A 692 -18.84 -20.60 -8.57
C ASN A 692 -19.81 -19.61 -9.26
N LYS A 693 -19.48 -18.31 -9.32
CA LYS A 693 -20.29 -17.28 -10.01
C LYS A 693 -19.44 -16.06 -10.43
N TRP A 694 -20.01 -15.21 -11.27
CA TRP A 694 -19.43 -13.92 -11.65
C TRP A 694 -19.57 -12.89 -10.51
N CYS A 695 -18.45 -12.45 -9.95
CA CYS A 695 -18.36 -11.57 -8.78
C CYS A 695 -17.67 -10.23 -9.12
N GLU A 696 -18.14 -9.15 -8.49
CA GLU A 696 -17.41 -7.87 -8.49
C GLU A 696 -16.05 -8.00 -7.76
N PHE A 697 -15.10 -7.13 -8.11
CA PHE A 697 -13.74 -7.15 -7.58
C PHE A 697 -13.06 -5.77 -7.70
N ASN A 698 -12.01 -5.52 -6.91
CA ASN A 698 -11.05 -4.42 -7.18
C ASN A 698 -9.71 -4.96 -7.69
N VAL A 699 -8.91 -4.06 -8.28
CA VAL A 699 -7.47 -4.29 -8.54
C VAL A 699 -6.66 -3.15 -7.93
N LEU A 700 -5.82 -3.45 -6.95
CA LEU A 700 -4.91 -2.50 -6.28
C LEU A 700 -3.48 -2.72 -6.76
N ASP A 701 -2.59 -1.71 -6.80
CA ASP A 701 -1.14 -1.90 -7.01
C ASP A 701 -0.45 -2.14 -5.65
N ARG A 702 0.63 -2.94 -5.64
CA ARG A 702 1.17 -3.63 -4.47
C ARG A 702 2.70 -3.78 -4.52
N GLY A 703 3.38 -3.00 -5.37
CA GLY A 703 4.84 -3.01 -5.46
C GLY A 703 5.34 -4.20 -6.27
N SER A 704 6.23 -5.02 -5.72
CA SER A 704 7.26 -5.68 -6.54
C SER A 704 7.68 -7.01 -5.86
N CYS A 705 7.63 -8.16 -6.55
CA CYS A 705 7.88 -9.49 -5.97
C CYS A 705 8.34 -10.59 -6.96
N GLN A 706 8.91 -11.68 -6.41
CA GLN A 706 9.17 -12.93 -7.12
C GLN A 706 7.89 -13.57 -7.64
N LEU A 707 8.02 -14.38 -8.68
CA LEU A 707 6.99 -15.32 -9.08
C LEU A 707 7.24 -16.72 -8.49
N ALA A 708 6.19 -17.53 -8.45
CA ALA A 708 6.28 -18.96 -8.18
C ALA A 708 5.17 -19.71 -8.93
N GLN A 709 5.46 -20.92 -9.40
CA GLN A 709 4.50 -21.83 -10.01
C GLN A 709 4.13 -22.94 -9.03
N VAL A 710 2.86 -22.96 -8.63
CA VAL A 710 2.26 -24.06 -7.86
C VAL A 710 1.85 -25.14 -8.84
N HIS A 711 2.54 -26.28 -8.83
CA HIS A 711 2.17 -27.45 -9.63
C HIS A 711 1.19 -28.32 -8.86
N LEU A 712 0.11 -28.73 -9.54
CA LEU A 712 -0.91 -29.64 -9.02
C LEU A 712 -0.90 -30.98 -9.78
N SER A 713 -1.40 -32.06 -9.17
CA SER A 713 -1.34 -33.43 -9.74
C SER A 713 -2.26 -33.68 -10.94
N ASN A 714 -3.00 -32.65 -11.38
CA ASN A 714 -3.60 -32.59 -12.71
C ASN A 714 -2.69 -31.97 -13.79
N GLY A 715 -1.43 -31.65 -13.47
CA GLY A 715 -0.44 -31.06 -14.37
C GLY A 715 -0.64 -29.56 -14.67
N LEU A 716 -1.64 -28.92 -14.04
CA LEU A 716 -1.87 -27.48 -14.11
C LEU A 716 -0.86 -26.75 -13.22
N MET A 717 -0.47 -25.54 -13.63
CA MET A 717 0.38 -24.63 -12.88
C MET A 717 -0.39 -23.35 -12.58
N LEU A 718 -0.38 -22.94 -11.32
CA LEU A 718 -0.80 -21.60 -10.92
C LEU A 718 0.44 -20.74 -10.77
N ASP A 719 0.63 -19.83 -11.72
CA ASP A 719 1.55 -18.70 -11.56
C ASP A 719 1.04 -17.85 -10.37
N CYS A 720 1.94 -17.40 -9.49
CA CYS A 720 1.66 -16.59 -8.30
C CYS A 720 2.92 -15.84 -7.83
N ASP A 721 2.89 -15.15 -6.68
CA ASP A 721 4.13 -14.84 -5.93
C ASP A 721 4.27 -15.67 -4.66
N THR A 722 5.49 -15.70 -4.12
CA THR A 722 5.88 -16.40 -2.88
C THR A 722 5.21 -15.88 -1.60
N ARG A 723 4.40 -14.83 -1.69
CA ARG A 723 3.61 -14.23 -0.61
C ARG A 723 2.11 -14.52 -0.81
N HIS A 724 1.75 -15.42 -1.74
CA HIS A 724 0.37 -15.80 -2.08
C HIS A 724 -0.17 -16.89 -1.15
N GLU A 725 -1.48 -16.87 -0.92
CA GLU A 725 -2.22 -17.73 0.02
C GLU A 725 -3.34 -18.48 -0.72
N LEU A 726 -3.17 -19.79 -0.92
CA LEU A 726 -4.14 -20.68 -1.56
C LEU A 726 -5.07 -21.32 -0.52
N LEU A 727 -6.36 -21.46 -0.86
CA LEU A 727 -7.28 -22.25 -0.04
C LEU A 727 -6.93 -23.74 -0.19
N VAL A 728 -6.65 -24.40 0.93
CA VAL A 728 -6.28 -25.81 1.01
C VAL A 728 -7.34 -26.60 1.77
N VAL A 729 -7.49 -27.87 1.42
CA VAL A 729 -8.36 -28.85 2.07
C VAL A 729 -7.54 -30.03 2.57
N THR A 730 -7.76 -30.43 3.81
CA THR A 730 -7.34 -31.73 4.35
C THR A 730 -8.57 -32.62 4.56
N GLU A 731 -8.38 -33.86 5.01
CA GLU A 731 -9.52 -34.69 5.40
C GLU A 731 -10.28 -34.15 6.63
N GLU A 732 -9.68 -33.27 7.43
CA GLU A 732 -10.32 -32.75 8.66
C GLU A 732 -10.86 -31.32 8.52
N ARG A 733 -10.23 -30.44 7.73
CA ARG A 733 -10.64 -29.03 7.61
C ARG A 733 -10.15 -28.36 6.32
N SER A 734 -10.70 -27.19 6.01
CA SER A 734 -10.18 -26.30 4.97
C SER A 734 -9.62 -25.02 5.58
N SER A 735 -8.45 -24.58 5.11
CA SER A 735 -7.76 -23.37 5.57
C SER A 735 -6.92 -22.78 4.44
N PHE A 736 -6.75 -21.46 4.39
CA PHE A 736 -5.74 -20.87 3.53
C PHE A 736 -4.33 -21.21 4.08
N LYS A 737 -3.40 -21.51 3.16
CA LYS A 737 -1.97 -21.71 3.40
C LYS A 737 -1.20 -20.88 2.37
N LYS A 738 0.00 -20.42 2.71
CA LYS A 738 0.90 -19.85 1.70
C LYS A 738 1.36 -20.91 0.71
N VAL A 739 1.67 -20.49 -0.50
CA VAL A 739 2.17 -21.38 -1.57
C VAL A 739 3.47 -22.10 -1.19
N THR A 740 4.26 -21.53 -0.27
CA THR A 740 5.47 -22.11 0.33
C THR A 740 5.21 -23.06 1.50
N GLU A 741 4.00 -23.11 2.05
CA GLU A 741 3.59 -24.01 3.16
C GLU A 741 2.86 -25.27 2.66
N LEU A 742 2.76 -25.42 1.35
CA LEU A 742 2.11 -26.56 0.71
C LEU A 742 3.01 -27.78 0.77
N THR A 743 2.43 -28.88 1.22
CA THR A 743 3.02 -30.21 1.32
C THR A 743 2.33 -31.14 0.32
N SER A 744 2.94 -32.29 0.00
CA SER A 744 2.36 -33.28 -0.92
C SER A 744 1.06 -33.94 -0.42
N GLU A 745 0.60 -33.61 0.79
CA GLU A 745 -0.69 -34.04 1.35
C GLU A 745 -1.79 -32.98 1.16
N ASP A 746 -1.42 -31.73 0.84
CA ASP A 746 -2.34 -30.61 0.73
C ASP A 746 -3.12 -30.62 -0.60
N LYS A 747 -4.45 -30.50 -0.51
CA LYS A 747 -5.34 -30.42 -1.66
C LYS A 747 -5.74 -28.97 -1.92
N VAL A 748 -5.18 -28.36 -2.97
CA VAL A 748 -5.49 -26.98 -3.37
C VAL A 748 -6.91 -26.91 -3.94
N ALA A 749 -7.70 -25.98 -3.42
CA ALA A 749 -9.08 -25.73 -3.83
C ALA A 749 -9.14 -25.04 -5.20
N MET A 750 -9.91 -25.61 -6.12
CA MET A 750 -10.04 -25.12 -7.49
C MET A 750 -11.49 -24.72 -7.83
N SER A 751 -11.64 -23.92 -8.88
CA SER A 751 -12.93 -23.70 -9.54
C SER A 751 -13.53 -25.03 -10.04
N MET A 752 -14.86 -25.21 -9.99
CA MET A 752 -15.50 -26.40 -10.61
C MET A 752 -15.52 -26.26 -12.13
N PRO A 753 -15.26 -27.34 -12.92
CA PRO A 753 -15.53 -27.33 -14.36
C PRO A 753 -17.03 -27.25 -14.63
N GLU A 754 -17.49 -26.17 -15.27
CA GLU A 754 -18.89 -25.98 -15.66
C GLU A 754 -19.01 -25.39 -17.08
N PRO A 755 -20.07 -25.71 -17.84
CA PRO A 755 -20.35 -25.07 -19.13
C PRO A 755 -20.75 -23.61 -18.90
N MET A 756 -19.80 -22.69 -19.04
CA MET A 756 -20.01 -21.25 -18.92
C MET A 756 -20.47 -20.70 -20.25
N ASP A 757 -21.54 -19.90 -20.32
CA ASP A 757 -21.78 -19.04 -21.48
C ASP A 757 -21.40 -17.60 -21.16
N VAL A 758 -20.69 -16.96 -22.09
CA VAL A 758 -20.04 -15.65 -21.89
C VAL A 758 -20.48 -14.62 -22.93
N GLY A 759 -21.21 -15.04 -23.97
CA GLY A 759 -22.02 -14.15 -24.80
C GLY A 759 -21.29 -13.19 -25.76
N ILE A 760 -19.97 -13.30 -25.96
CA ILE A 760 -19.23 -12.43 -26.89
C ILE A 760 -19.04 -13.15 -28.25
N PRO A 761 -19.78 -12.79 -29.31
CA PRO A 761 -19.64 -13.44 -30.63
C PRO A 761 -18.26 -13.17 -31.26
N PRO A 762 -17.80 -14.02 -32.20
CA PRO A 762 -16.51 -13.85 -32.87
C PRO A 762 -16.46 -12.59 -33.73
N GLN A 763 -15.25 -12.08 -33.96
CA GLN A 763 -15.02 -10.79 -34.58
C GLN A 763 -15.32 -10.82 -36.08
N SER A 764 -16.19 -9.91 -36.54
CA SER A 764 -16.42 -9.63 -37.96
C SER A 764 -15.15 -9.13 -38.63
N PHE A 765 -14.93 -9.53 -39.89
CA PHE A 765 -13.71 -9.23 -40.62
C PHE A 765 -13.97 -8.75 -42.05
N SER A 766 -13.39 -7.60 -42.39
CA SER A 766 -13.45 -6.97 -43.71
C SER A 766 -12.11 -7.06 -44.42
N TYR A 767 -12.01 -7.86 -45.47
CA TYR A 767 -10.84 -7.89 -46.34
C TYR A 767 -11.00 -6.92 -47.50
N LYS A 768 -10.03 -6.00 -47.69
CA LYS A 768 -9.95 -5.15 -48.87
C LYS A 768 -8.81 -5.60 -49.80
N ALA A 769 -9.17 -5.77 -51.06
CA ALA A 769 -8.28 -6.19 -52.14
C ALA A 769 -7.31 -5.07 -52.58
N GLY A 770 -6.18 -5.50 -53.16
CA GLY A 770 -5.29 -4.61 -53.92
C GLY A 770 -5.74 -4.44 -55.37
N VAL A 771 -5.25 -3.38 -56.03
CA VAL A 771 -5.64 -2.96 -57.40
C VAL A 771 -5.48 -4.08 -58.45
N HIS A 772 -4.55 -5.01 -58.24
CA HIS A 772 -4.41 -6.22 -59.06
C HIS A 772 -4.80 -7.48 -58.29
N ASN A 773 -5.80 -8.19 -58.82
CA ASN A 773 -6.16 -9.59 -58.55
C ASN A 773 -6.42 -9.97 -57.07
N SER A 774 -7.35 -9.28 -56.42
CA SER A 774 -8.10 -9.86 -55.29
C SER A 774 -9.55 -9.35 -55.24
N ILE A 775 -10.43 -10.06 -54.54
CA ILE A 775 -11.82 -9.65 -54.26
C ILE A 775 -11.87 -9.15 -52.82
N SER A 776 -12.57 -8.03 -52.60
CA SER A 776 -12.88 -7.53 -51.24
C SER A 776 -14.13 -8.23 -50.71
N PHE A 777 -14.14 -8.61 -49.44
CA PHE A 777 -15.28 -9.30 -48.84
C PHE A 777 -15.39 -8.98 -47.34
N ASP A 778 -16.63 -8.93 -46.86
CA ASP A 778 -16.96 -8.88 -45.44
C ASP A 778 -17.42 -10.28 -45.00
N TYR A 779 -16.94 -10.75 -43.84
CA TYR A 779 -17.20 -12.10 -43.36
C TYR A 779 -17.45 -12.11 -41.85
N GLN A 780 -18.51 -12.81 -41.44
CA GLN A 780 -18.82 -13.09 -40.04
C GLN A 780 -18.48 -14.56 -39.75
N PRO A 781 -17.59 -14.86 -38.78
CA PRO A 781 -17.25 -16.23 -38.44
C PRO A 781 -18.45 -17.02 -37.91
N ASP A 782 -18.67 -18.19 -38.50
CA ASP A 782 -19.52 -19.27 -37.98
C ASP A 782 -18.72 -20.17 -37.02
N SER A 783 -19.41 -21.09 -36.33
CA SER A 783 -18.77 -22.09 -35.45
C SER A 783 -17.95 -23.13 -36.24
N GLU A 784 -18.33 -23.38 -37.50
CA GLU A 784 -17.61 -24.22 -38.47
C GLU A 784 -16.18 -23.72 -38.72
N LEU A 785 -15.95 -22.40 -38.83
CA LEU A 785 -14.59 -21.84 -38.94
C LEU A 785 -13.70 -22.27 -37.78
N PHE A 786 -14.26 -22.34 -36.57
CA PHE A 786 -13.52 -22.71 -35.38
C PHE A 786 -13.18 -24.21 -35.35
N TYR A 787 -14.01 -25.09 -35.92
CA TYR A 787 -13.63 -26.48 -36.20
C TYR A 787 -12.39 -26.55 -37.12
N TRP A 788 -12.36 -25.76 -38.20
CA TRP A 788 -11.21 -25.72 -39.10
C TRP A 788 -9.96 -25.09 -38.50
N ILE A 789 -10.12 -24.09 -37.63
CA ILE A 789 -9.04 -23.55 -36.80
C ILE A 789 -8.52 -24.62 -35.83
N GLY A 790 -9.40 -25.44 -35.22
CA GLY A 790 -9.01 -26.57 -34.39
C GLY A 790 -8.18 -27.61 -35.16
N ARG A 791 -8.63 -28.01 -36.36
CA ARG A 791 -7.85 -28.85 -37.29
C ARG A 791 -6.51 -28.21 -37.68
N TYR A 792 -6.48 -26.90 -37.92
CA TYR A 792 -5.25 -26.16 -38.17
C TYR A 792 -4.28 -26.19 -36.98
N LEU A 793 -4.78 -26.12 -35.73
CA LEU A 793 -3.94 -26.13 -34.54
C LEU A 793 -3.17 -27.45 -34.37
N GLY A 794 -3.78 -28.58 -34.72
CA GLY A 794 -3.11 -29.89 -34.82
C GLY A 794 -2.26 -30.02 -36.09
N ASP A 795 -2.80 -30.75 -37.08
CA ASP A 795 -2.13 -31.15 -38.32
C ASP A 795 -1.92 -30.03 -39.38
N GLY A 796 -2.28 -28.77 -39.09
CA GLY A 796 -2.16 -27.66 -40.05
C GLY A 796 -0.86 -26.85 -40.02
N ASN A 797 -0.74 -25.92 -40.97
CA ASN A 797 0.24 -24.83 -41.00
C ASN A 797 -0.36 -23.62 -41.73
N MET A 798 0.15 -22.40 -41.48
CA MET A 798 -0.34 -21.19 -42.14
C MET A 798 0.80 -20.22 -42.41
N TYR A 799 1.06 -19.90 -43.68
CA TYR A 799 2.24 -19.10 -44.08
C TYR A 799 2.05 -18.36 -45.42
N ASP A 800 2.64 -17.17 -45.52
CA ASP A 800 2.48 -16.17 -46.58
C ASP A 800 1.01 -15.75 -46.82
N TYR A 801 0.31 -16.57 -47.60
CA TYR A 801 -1.07 -16.43 -48.07
C TYR A 801 -1.77 -17.80 -48.13
N ARG A 802 -1.22 -18.80 -47.44
CA ARG A 802 -1.61 -20.21 -47.52
C ARG A 802 -2.06 -20.72 -46.17
N LEU A 803 -3.24 -21.32 -46.13
CA LEU A 803 -3.65 -22.26 -45.08
C LEU A 803 -3.41 -23.68 -45.61
N VAL A 804 -2.73 -24.51 -44.82
CA VAL A 804 -2.49 -25.92 -45.12
C VAL A 804 -3.06 -26.76 -43.97
N ILE A 805 -3.78 -27.84 -44.28
CA ILE A 805 -4.23 -28.85 -43.32
C ILE A 805 -3.87 -30.23 -43.88
N VAL A 806 -3.39 -31.12 -43.02
CA VAL A 806 -3.03 -32.49 -43.40
C VAL A 806 -4.11 -33.46 -42.94
N PHE A 807 -4.42 -34.46 -43.76
CA PHE A 807 -5.42 -35.49 -43.49
C PHE A 807 -4.84 -36.88 -43.79
N SER A 808 -5.15 -37.88 -42.95
CA SER A 808 -4.75 -39.27 -43.19
C SER A 808 -5.75 -40.02 -44.08
N THR A 809 -5.42 -41.25 -44.48
CA THR A 809 -6.32 -42.15 -45.22
C THR A 809 -7.40 -42.83 -44.37
N LYS A 810 -7.57 -42.44 -43.09
CA LYS A 810 -8.68 -42.93 -42.23
C LYS A 810 -10.03 -42.41 -42.74
N PRO A 811 -11.14 -43.17 -42.67
CA PRO A 811 -12.46 -42.72 -43.11
C PRO A 811 -12.89 -41.36 -42.51
N SER A 812 -12.71 -41.16 -41.21
CA SER A 812 -13.04 -39.89 -40.52
C SER A 812 -12.21 -38.68 -40.94
N ASP A 813 -11.00 -38.90 -41.49
CA ASP A 813 -10.18 -37.84 -42.08
C ASP A 813 -10.55 -37.57 -43.54
N LEU A 814 -11.01 -38.59 -44.28
CA LEU A 814 -11.54 -38.42 -45.64
C LEU A 814 -12.90 -37.71 -45.63
N GLU A 815 -13.76 -38.01 -44.65
CA GLU A 815 -14.99 -37.25 -44.38
C GLU A 815 -14.69 -35.79 -44.05
N ALA A 816 -13.70 -35.53 -43.18
CA ALA A 816 -13.27 -34.19 -42.84
C ALA A 816 -12.59 -33.47 -44.02
N LEU A 817 -11.85 -34.17 -44.88
CA LEU A 817 -11.28 -33.61 -46.12
C LEU A 817 -12.38 -33.13 -47.08
N ALA A 818 -13.41 -33.95 -47.31
CA ALA A 818 -14.55 -33.58 -48.15
C ALA A 818 -15.37 -32.41 -47.56
N ARG A 819 -15.55 -32.39 -46.23
CA ARG A 819 -16.16 -31.27 -45.50
C ARG A 819 -15.32 -29.98 -45.66
N ALA A 820 -13.98 -30.08 -45.64
CA ALA A 820 -13.07 -28.95 -45.85
C ALA A 820 -13.09 -28.43 -47.31
N GLU A 821 -13.09 -29.33 -48.31
CA GLU A 821 -13.24 -28.96 -49.72
C GLU A 821 -14.55 -28.24 -49.99
N THR A 822 -15.64 -28.69 -49.36
CA THR A 822 -16.97 -28.06 -49.43
C THR A 822 -16.95 -26.67 -48.79
N TYR A 823 -16.47 -26.55 -47.55
CA TYR A 823 -16.50 -25.30 -46.78
C TYR A 823 -15.60 -24.21 -47.38
N PHE A 824 -14.39 -24.56 -47.83
CA PHE A 824 -13.45 -23.59 -48.40
C PHE A 824 -13.54 -23.44 -49.93
N ALA A 825 -14.53 -24.04 -50.61
CA ALA A 825 -14.64 -24.04 -52.07
C ALA A 825 -14.47 -22.63 -52.72
N GLY A 826 -15.05 -21.60 -52.10
CA GLY A 826 -14.94 -20.19 -52.55
C GLY A 826 -13.53 -19.59 -52.50
N PHE A 827 -12.56 -20.26 -51.88
CA PHE A 827 -11.15 -19.87 -51.83
C PHE A 827 -10.22 -20.72 -52.73
N ASN A 828 -10.79 -21.54 -53.61
CA ASN A 828 -10.07 -22.41 -54.57
C ASN A 828 -9.05 -23.35 -53.86
N PRO A 829 -9.53 -24.30 -53.06
CA PRO A 829 -8.68 -25.27 -52.36
C PRO A 829 -7.98 -26.20 -53.34
N LYS A 830 -6.79 -26.67 -52.96
CA LYS A 830 -6.02 -27.68 -53.70
C LYS A 830 -5.71 -28.86 -52.80
N VAL A 831 -6.20 -30.04 -53.18
CA VAL A 831 -5.84 -31.30 -52.54
C VAL A 831 -4.72 -31.98 -53.32
N ARG A 832 -3.68 -32.40 -52.60
CA ARG A 832 -2.55 -33.15 -53.15
C ARG A 832 -2.31 -34.39 -52.29
N LYS A 833 -2.15 -35.56 -52.93
CA LYS A 833 -1.62 -36.73 -52.23
C LYS A 833 -0.10 -36.58 -52.10
N VAL A 834 0.42 -36.57 -50.87
CA VAL A 834 1.84 -36.31 -50.58
C VAL A 834 2.59 -37.58 -50.17
N LYS A 835 1.89 -38.55 -49.57
CA LYS A 835 2.37 -39.92 -49.31
C LYS A 835 1.22 -40.91 -49.51
N GLU A 836 1.48 -42.21 -49.53
CA GLU A 836 0.43 -43.24 -49.71
C GLU A 836 -0.74 -43.10 -48.74
N ASN A 837 -0.46 -42.68 -47.49
CA ASN A 837 -1.42 -42.53 -46.41
C ASN A 837 -1.70 -41.06 -46.00
N LEU A 838 -1.36 -40.09 -46.86
CA LEU A 838 -1.38 -38.66 -46.49
C LEU A 838 -1.83 -37.73 -47.62
N TYR A 839 -2.86 -36.93 -47.34
CA TYR A 839 -3.34 -35.83 -48.18
C TYR A 839 -2.99 -34.48 -47.56
N GLU A 840 -2.59 -33.54 -48.40
CA GLU A 840 -2.32 -32.14 -48.08
C GLU A 840 -3.40 -31.28 -48.74
N PHE A 841 -4.16 -30.56 -47.93
CA PHE A 841 -5.20 -29.63 -48.34
C PHE A 841 -4.65 -28.21 -48.21
N THR A 842 -4.57 -27.45 -49.31
CA THR A 842 -3.98 -26.10 -49.34
C THR A 842 -4.93 -25.06 -49.94
N VAL A 843 -5.25 -24.02 -49.17
CA VAL A 843 -6.03 -22.86 -49.61
C VAL A 843 -5.10 -21.65 -49.77
N ASN A 844 -5.04 -21.07 -50.97
CA ASN A 844 -4.12 -19.97 -51.31
C ASN A 844 -4.85 -18.61 -51.23
N SER A 845 -5.37 -18.26 -50.06
CA SER A 845 -6.14 -17.01 -49.84
C SER A 845 -5.53 -16.13 -48.76
N LYS A 846 -4.97 -14.98 -49.17
CA LYS A 846 -4.53 -13.88 -48.29
C LYS A 846 -5.67 -13.37 -47.39
N GLY A 847 -6.91 -13.37 -47.88
CA GLY A 847 -8.09 -12.98 -47.13
C GLY A 847 -8.45 -13.96 -46.01
N LEU A 848 -8.42 -15.27 -46.29
CA LEU A 848 -8.68 -16.32 -45.29
C LEU A 848 -7.60 -16.33 -44.20
N VAL A 849 -6.34 -16.20 -44.59
CA VAL A 849 -5.23 -16.08 -43.64
C VAL A 849 -5.40 -14.85 -42.74
N LYS A 850 -5.80 -13.70 -43.30
CA LYS A 850 -6.07 -12.48 -42.53
C LYS A 850 -7.32 -12.57 -41.63
N LEU A 851 -8.35 -13.33 -42.04
CA LEU A 851 -9.51 -13.65 -41.23
C LEU A 851 -9.14 -14.48 -39.99
N ILE A 852 -8.30 -15.50 -40.17
CA ILE A 852 -7.81 -16.36 -39.07
C ILE A 852 -6.87 -15.56 -38.15
N GLU A 853 -6.05 -14.65 -38.70
CA GLU A 853 -5.28 -13.68 -37.90
C GLU A 853 -6.17 -12.71 -37.11
N ALA A 854 -7.31 -12.28 -37.65
CA ALA A 854 -8.25 -11.39 -36.96
C ALA A 854 -8.88 -12.05 -35.71
N GLN A 855 -9.04 -13.37 -35.69
CA GLN A 855 -9.47 -14.09 -34.47
C GLN A 855 -8.34 -14.27 -33.43
N GLY A 856 -7.10 -13.89 -33.77
CA GLY A 856 -5.93 -13.83 -32.88
C GLY A 856 -4.83 -14.87 -33.17
N PHE A 857 -5.01 -15.75 -34.15
CA PHE A 857 -4.00 -16.75 -34.54
C PHE A 857 -2.87 -16.10 -35.35
N LYS A 858 -1.74 -16.80 -35.54
CA LYS A 858 -0.54 -16.22 -36.17
C LYS A 858 0.06 -17.13 -37.24
N GLN A 859 0.48 -16.51 -38.34
CA GLN A 859 1.24 -17.13 -39.41
C GLN A 859 2.65 -17.56 -39.00
N ASN A 860 3.27 -18.38 -39.86
CA ASN A 860 4.64 -18.87 -39.79
C ASN A 860 4.96 -19.58 -38.47
N LYS A 861 3.93 -20.20 -37.86
CA LYS A 861 4.04 -20.99 -36.63
C LYS A 861 4.19 -22.47 -36.95
N THR A 862 5.41 -22.97 -36.76
CA THR A 862 5.68 -24.41 -36.66
C THR A 862 4.80 -25.03 -35.57
N ALA A 863 4.52 -26.33 -35.65
CA ALA A 863 3.68 -27.03 -34.66
C ALA A 863 4.07 -26.71 -33.19
N LYS A 864 5.37 -26.65 -32.88
CA LYS A 864 5.91 -26.29 -31.55
C LYS A 864 5.59 -24.86 -31.06
N THR A 865 5.00 -24.00 -31.89
CA THR A 865 4.83 -22.55 -31.61
C THR A 865 3.41 -22.03 -31.80
N LYS A 866 2.45 -22.91 -32.08
CA LYS A 866 1.01 -22.60 -32.10
C LYS A 866 0.48 -22.42 -30.66
N ARG A 867 -0.57 -21.61 -30.49
CA ARG A 867 -1.19 -21.25 -29.19
C ARG A 867 -2.68 -20.92 -29.38
N ILE A 868 -3.49 -21.03 -28.33
CA ILE A 868 -4.91 -20.65 -28.32
C ILE A 868 -5.05 -19.20 -27.80
N PRO A 869 -5.58 -18.26 -28.60
CA PRO A 869 -5.78 -16.86 -28.17
C PRO A 869 -6.73 -16.69 -26.98
N ASN A 870 -6.47 -15.72 -26.11
CA ASN A 870 -7.35 -15.38 -24.97
C ASN A 870 -8.81 -15.08 -25.39
N SER A 871 -9.03 -14.57 -26.60
CA SER A 871 -10.35 -14.30 -27.20
C SER A 871 -11.23 -15.54 -27.33
N ILE A 872 -10.65 -16.73 -27.48
CA ILE A 872 -11.39 -17.99 -27.61
C ILE A 872 -12.17 -18.30 -26.34
N PHE A 873 -11.65 -17.95 -25.17
CA PHE A 873 -12.26 -18.29 -23.88
C PHE A 873 -13.57 -17.52 -23.62
N SER A 874 -13.75 -16.35 -24.25
CA SER A 874 -14.97 -15.53 -24.17
C SER A 874 -16.02 -15.83 -25.25
N LEU A 875 -15.71 -16.67 -26.24
CA LEU A 875 -16.68 -17.03 -27.29
C LEU A 875 -17.88 -17.79 -26.69
N PRO A 876 -19.05 -17.79 -27.36
CA PRO A 876 -20.21 -18.55 -26.91
C PRO A 876 -19.89 -20.04 -26.87
N LEU A 877 -20.56 -20.77 -25.98
CA LEU A 877 -20.22 -22.16 -25.64
C LEU A 877 -20.09 -23.09 -26.87
N GLU A 878 -20.88 -22.88 -27.92
CA GLU A 878 -20.84 -23.63 -29.19
C GLU A 878 -19.49 -23.51 -29.93
N TYR A 879 -19.02 -22.29 -30.19
CA TYR A 879 -17.80 -22.03 -30.97
C TYR A 879 -16.55 -22.65 -30.32
N ARG A 880 -16.51 -22.65 -28.98
CA ARG A 880 -15.45 -23.29 -28.20
C ARG A 880 -15.53 -24.81 -28.29
N LYS A 881 -16.73 -25.40 -28.34
CA LYS A 881 -16.91 -26.84 -28.57
C LYS A 881 -16.43 -27.25 -29.96
N GLU A 882 -16.74 -26.48 -31.01
CA GLU A 882 -16.25 -26.77 -32.36
C GLU A 882 -14.72 -26.65 -32.47
N LEU A 883 -14.09 -25.66 -31.83
CA LEU A 883 -12.61 -25.61 -31.80
C LEU A 883 -12.00 -26.85 -31.13
N VAL A 884 -12.58 -27.30 -30.01
CA VAL A 884 -12.15 -28.54 -29.34
C VAL A 884 -12.37 -29.75 -30.24
N ARG A 885 -13.55 -29.91 -30.86
CA ARG A 885 -13.85 -31.00 -31.81
C ARG A 885 -12.92 -31.02 -33.01
N GLY A 886 -12.57 -29.85 -33.55
CA GLY A 886 -11.62 -29.69 -34.64
C GLY A 886 -10.22 -30.19 -34.27
N PHE A 887 -9.74 -29.81 -33.07
CA PHE A 887 -8.47 -30.29 -32.54
C PHE A 887 -8.50 -31.80 -32.27
N MET A 888 -9.55 -32.28 -31.61
CA MET A 888 -9.78 -33.71 -31.34
C MET A 888 -9.90 -34.55 -32.62
N GLY A 889 -10.30 -33.96 -33.74
CA GLY A 889 -10.35 -34.62 -35.04
C GLY A 889 -8.97 -34.83 -35.69
N ALA A 890 -7.97 -34.03 -35.33
CA ALA A 890 -6.58 -34.15 -35.79
C ALA A 890 -5.77 -35.07 -34.84
N ASP A 891 -5.29 -34.50 -33.72
CA ASP A 891 -4.40 -35.16 -32.76
C ASP A 891 -5.13 -35.96 -31.65
N GLY A 892 -6.46 -36.02 -31.69
CA GLY A 892 -7.26 -36.65 -30.64
C GLY A 892 -7.45 -38.15 -30.82
N TRP A 893 -7.47 -38.87 -29.70
CA TRP A 893 -7.94 -40.25 -29.64
C TRP A 893 -9.27 -40.33 -28.89
N LEU A 894 -10.30 -40.80 -29.60
CA LEU A 894 -11.68 -40.93 -29.12
C LEU A 894 -12.05 -42.42 -29.02
N GLY A 895 -11.53 -43.09 -27.98
CA GLY A 895 -11.64 -44.54 -27.80
C GLY A 895 -12.28 -44.95 -26.48
N SER A 896 -11.71 -45.94 -25.80
CA SER A 896 -12.11 -46.32 -24.44
C SER A 896 -11.82 -45.21 -23.43
N ARG A 897 -10.74 -44.45 -23.64
CA ARG A 897 -10.45 -43.15 -23.03
C ARG A 897 -10.57 -42.05 -24.09
N ILE A 898 -10.61 -40.78 -23.67
CA ILE A 898 -10.49 -39.63 -24.55
C ILE A 898 -9.20 -38.91 -24.20
N THR A 899 -8.28 -38.75 -25.16
CA THR A 899 -6.94 -38.21 -24.90
C THR A 899 -6.39 -37.40 -26.07
N LEU A 900 -5.69 -36.29 -25.81
CA LEU A 900 -4.78 -35.64 -26.76
C LEU A 900 -3.33 -36.01 -26.39
N HIS A 901 -2.45 -36.24 -27.35
CA HIS A 901 -1.04 -36.57 -27.08
C HIS A 901 -0.11 -35.77 -27.99
N LEU A 902 0.53 -34.72 -27.46
CA LEU A 902 1.34 -33.77 -28.23
C LEU A 902 2.77 -33.67 -27.70
N ALA A 903 3.70 -33.24 -28.56
CA ALA A 903 5.04 -32.84 -28.15
C ALA A 903 5.10 -31.44 -27.48
N GLN A 904 3.97 -30.72 -27.44
CA GLN A 904 3.86 -29.33 -27.02
C GLN A 904 2.97 -29.23 -25.76
N ARG A 905 3.51 -28.73 -24.65
CA ARG A 905 2.78 -28.70 -23.36
C ARG A 905 1.84 -27.51 -23.24
N GLU A 906 2.26 -26.37 -23.78
CA GLU A 906 1.63 -25.06 -23.56
C GLU A 906 0.21 -25.03 -24.12
N ILE A 907 0.03 -25.61 -25.32
CA ILE A 907 -1.27 -25.71 -25.98
C ILE A 907 -2.19 -26.71 -25.29
N LEU A 908 -1.65 -27.73 -24.60
CA LEU A 908 -2.45 -28.64 -23.77
C LEU A 908 -2.89 -28.00 -22.45
N VAL A 909 -2.07 -27.11 -21.85
CA VAL A 909 -2.49 -26.30 -20.70
C VAL A 909 -3.57 -25.29 -21.10
N GLU A 910 -3.47 -24.69 -22.29
CA GLU A 910 -4.52 -23.84 -22.86
C GLU A 910 -5.80 -24.62 -23.16
N MET A 911 -5.69 -25.82 -23.74
CA MET A 911 -6.80 -26.74 -23.97
C MET A 911 -7.45 -27.21 -22.66
N MET A 912 -6.68 -27.51 -21.63
CA MET A 912 -7.17 -27.87 -20.29
C MET A 912 -7.98 -26.72 -19.66
N ARG A 913 -7.49 -25.48 -19.77
CA ARG A 913 -8.22 -24.27 -19.35
C ARG A 913 -9.50 -24.06 -20.17
N LEU A 914 -9.48 -24.36 -21.48
CA LEU A 914 -10.65 -24.22 -22.37
C LEU A 914 -11.73 -25.28 -22.05
N LEU A 915 -11.33 -26.54 -21.90
CA LEU A 915 -12.19 -27.67 -21.51
C LEU A 915 -12.92 -27.39 -20.20
N ARG A 916 -12.25 -26.79 -19.19
CA ARG A 916 -12.88 -26.37 -17.93
C ARG A 916 -14.05 -25.39 -18.15
N THR A 917 -13.95 -24.44 -19.09
CA THR A 917 -15.05 -23.51 -19.44
C THR A 917 -16.17 -24.14 -20.27
N CYS A 918 -15.91 -25.31 -20.88
CA CYS A 918 -16.91 -26.16 -21.52
C CYS A 918 -17.51 -27.21 -20.56
N GLY A 919 -17.16 -27.17 -19.27
CA GLY A 919 -17.63 -28.13 -18.26
C GLY A 919 -16.93 -29.48 -18.25
N VAL A 920 -15.78 -29.61 -18.92
CA VAL A 920 -15.07 -30.89 -19.07
C VAL A 920 -13.82 -30.91 -18.20
N ALA A 921 -13.84 -31.73 -17.15
CA ALA A 921 -12.64 -32.02 -16.36
C ALA A 921 -11.60 -32.77 -17.22
N SER A 922 -10.33 -32.40 -17.08
CA SER A 922 -9.20 -33.02 -17.75
C SER A 922 -7.94 -32.96 -16.88
N ARG A 923 -6.96 -33.84 -17.14
CA ARG A 923 -5.72 -33.99 -16.39
C ARG A 923 -4.55 -34.19 -17.35
N LEU A 924 -3.51 -33.38 -17.19
CA LEU A 924 -2.31 -33.39 -18.03
C LEU A 924 -1.23 -34.29 -17.42
N HIS A 925 -0.66 -35.17 -18.24
CA HIS A 925 0.37 -36.14 -17.86
C HIS A 925 1.62 -36.01 -18.75
N GLY A 926 2.78 -36.37 -18.19
CA GLY A 926 4.09 -36.30 -18.83
C GLY A 926 5.11 -35.60 -17.93
N PRO A 927 6.35 -35.33 -18.41
CA PRO A 927 6.86 -35.64 -19.74
C PRO A 927 7.09 -37.15 -19.95
N TYR A 928 6.50 -37.70 -21.02
CA TYR A 928 6.86 -39.02 -21.54
C TYR A 928 8.10 -38.87 -22.43
N LYS A 929 9.17 -39.61 -22.15
CA LYS A 929 10.39 -39.64 -22.99
C LYS A 929 10.46 -40.93 -23.79
N TYR A 930 10.72 -40.82 -25.09
CA TYR A 930 10.97 -41.95 -25.98
C TYR A 930 12.05 -41.58 -27.00
N LYS A 931 13.23 -42.22 -26.87
CA LYS A 931 14.47 -41.78 -27.54
C LYS A 931 14.74 -40.29 -27.28
N GLU A 932 15.00 -39.49 -28.31
CA GLU A 932 15.17 -38.03 -28.18
C GLU A 932 13.85 -37.24 -28.07
N PHE A 933 12.70 -37.89 -28.21
CA PHE A 933 11.40 -37.22 -28.22
C PHE A 933 10.78 -37.14 -26.82
N THR A 934 10.14 -36.00 -26.53
CA THR A 934 9.36 -35.76 -25.31
C THR A 934 7.92 -35.39 -25.68
N SER A 935 6.94 -35.97 -25.00
CA SER A 935 5.52 -35.72 -25.24
C SER A 935 4.68 -35.68 -23.95
N TYR A 936 3.47 -35.15 -24.06
CA TYR A 936 2.54 -34.90 -22.97
C TYR A 936 1.13 -35.35 -23.39
N ARG A 937 0.42 -36.03 -22.50
CA ARG A 937 -0.93 -36.58 -22.76
C ARG A 937 -1.95 -35.88 -21.87
N LEU A 938 -2.95 -35.24 -22.47
CA LEU A 938 -4.09 -34.67 -21.76
C LEU A 938 -5.22 -35.70 -21.75
N ASP A 939 -5.51 -36.27 -20.58
CA ASP A 939 -6.61 -37.22 -20.37
C ASP A 939 -7.88 -36.43 -20.06
N ILE A 940 -8.95 -36.72 -20.80
CA ILE A 940 -10.20 -35.96 -20.80
C ILE A 940 -11.32 -36.85 -20.23
N SER A 941 -12.10 -36.30 -19.30
CA SER A 941 -13.19 -37.04 -18.64
C SER A 941 -14.24 -37.48 -19.66
N LYS A 942 -14.26 -38.78 -20.01
CA LYS A 942 -15.16 -39.32 -21.04
C LYS A 942 -16.64 -39.07 -20.73
N ARG A 943 -17.06 -39.13 -19.46
CA ARG A 943 -18.42 -38.73 -19.05
C ARG A 943 -18.68 -37.27 -19.40
N LEU A 944 -17.88 -36.34 -18.88
CA LEU A 944 -18.16 -34.90 -19.03
C LEU A 944 -17.98 -34.44 -20.47
N TYR A 945 -17.08 -35.06 -21.24
CA TYR A 945 -16.97 -34.83 -22.68
C TYR A 945 -18.25 -35.28 -23.41
N LEU A 946 -18.72 -36.51 -23.21
CA LEU A 946 -19.95 -36.98 -23.83
C LEU A 946 -21.17 -36.16 -23.38
N GLU A 947 -21.28 -35.84 -22.09
CA GLU A 947 -22.42 -35.14 -21.49
C GLU A 947 -22.46 -33.65 -21.87
N HIS A 948 -21.34 -32.94 -21.85
CA HIS A 948 -21.29 -31.49 -22.12
C HIS A 948 -20.91 -31.13 -23.56
N MET A 949 -20.06 -31.89 -24.25
CA MET A 949 -19.74 -31.62 -25.67
C MET A 949 -20.82 -32.22 -26.57
N GLU A 950 -21.03 -33.54 -26.47
CA GLU A 950 -21.87 -34.31 -27.39
C GLU A 950 -23.35 -34.46 -26.94
N GLY A 951 -23.71 -33.98 -25.75
CA GLY A 951 -25.08 -34.03 -25.20
C GLY A 951 -25.53 -35.42 -24.71
N ILE A 952 -24.64 -36.41 -24.74
CA ILE A 952 -24.92 -37.82 -24.40
C ILE A 952 -24.74 -38.02 -22.90
N LYS A 953 -25.85 -38.05 -22.14
CA LYS A 953 -25.83 -38.39 -20.70
C LYS A 953 -25.34 -39.83 -20.49
N THR A 954 -24.42 -40.02 -19.55
CA THR A 954 -23.82 -41.33 -19.26
C THR A 954 -24.14 -41.83 -17.84
N PRO A 955 -24.39 -43.13 -17.61
CA PRO A 955 -24.75 -43.62 -16.28
C PRO A 955 -23.57 -43.69 -15.31
N ASN A 956 -23.73 -43.08 -14.12
CA ASN A 956 -23.09 -43.38 -12.83
C ASN A 956 -21.55 -43.54 -12.70
N THR A 957 -20.77 -43.34 -13.77
CA THR A 957 -19.32 -43.20 -13.64
C THR A 957 -18.98 -41.77 -13.23
N TYR A 958 -18.53 -41.59 -11.99
CA TYR A 958 -18.10 -40.28 -11.47
C TYR A 958 -16.59 -40.09 -11.66
N PRO A 959 -16.11 -38.83 -11.79
CA PRO A 959 -14.67 -38.53 -11.74
C PRO A 959 -14.04 -39.01 -10.43
N GLN A 960 -12.73 -39.30 -10.46
CA GLN A 960 -11.97 -39.81 -9.31
C GLN A 960 -11.77 -38.78 -8.17
N THR A 961 -12.21 -37.52 -8.32
CA THR A 961 -12.18 -36.52 -7.24
C THR A 961 -13.29 -36.82 -6.22
N TYR A 962 -12.94 -37.59 -5.19
CA TYR A 962 -13.81 -37.86 -4.04
C TYR A 962 -13.79 -36.67 -3.06
N ALA A 963 -14.96 -36.31 -2.52
CA ALA A 963 -15.07 -35.25 -1.52
C ALA A 963 -14.31 -35.65 -0.25
N THR A 964 -13.51 -34.75 0.33
CA THR A 964 -12.81 -35.03 1.59
C THR A 964 -13.79 -35.18 2.75
N ARG A 965 -13.39 -35.84 3.84
CA ARG A 965 -14.21 -35.95 5.06
C ARG A 965 -14.68 -34.57 5.55
N ALA A 966 -13.84 -33.55 5.54
CA ALA A 966 -14.22 -32.16 5.84
C ALA A 966 -15.37 -31.63 4.96
N MET A 967 -15.37 -31.95 3.66
CA MET A 967 -16.48 -31.61 2.75
C MET A 967 -17.75 -32.44 3.07
N LYS A 968 -17.60 -33.74 3.35
CA LYS A 968 -18.70 -34.65 3.72
C LYS A 968 -19.38 -34.17 5.02
N GLU A 969 -18.60 -33.80 6.02
CA GLU A 969 -19.06 -33.33 7.34
C GLU A 969 -19.72 -31.94 7.25
N ARG A 970 -19.11 -30.97 6.57
CA ARG A 970 -19.72 -29.65 6.35
C ARG A 970 -21.07 -29.74 5.61
N PHE A 971 -21.20 -30.67 4.66
CA PHE A 971 -22.47 -30.96 3.97
C PHE A 971 -23.49 -31.61 4.91
N ALA A 972 -23.06 -32.61 5.68
CA ALA A 972 -23.92 -33.33 6.63
C ALA A 972 -24.42 -32.42 7.77
N GLU A 973 -23.57 -31.51 8.28
CA GLU A 973 -23.89 -30.58 9.37
C GLU A 973 -24.91 -29.52 8.96
N HIS A 974 -24.67 -28.81 7.84
CA HIS A 974 -25.57 -27.76 7.36
C HIS A 974 -26.98 -28.31 7.07
N TYR A 975 -27.07 -29.49 6.45
CA TYR A 975 -28.36 -30.14 6.15
C TYR A 975 -28.87 -31.05 7.30
N LYS A 976 -28.16 -31.16 8.44
CA LYS A 976 -28.47 -32.06 9.59
C LYS A 976 -29.91 -31.97 10.07
N TYR A 977 -30.42 -30.75 10.21
CA TYR A 977 -31.78 -30.44 10.66
C TYR A 977 -32.77 -30.31 9.50
N LYS A 978 -32.30 -30.31 8.24
CA LYS A 978 -33.08 -30.23 7.01
C LYS A 978 -33.31 -31.60 6.33
N ARG A 979 -33.15 -32.71 7.06
CA ARG A 979 -33.22 -34.12 6.58
C ARG A 979 -34.45 -34.48 5.72
N ASN A 980 -35.53 -33.71 5.81
CA ASN A 980 -36.75 -33.90 5.01
C ASN A 980 -36.66 -33.37 3.56
N LEU A 981 -35.63 -32.57 3.22
CA LEU A 981 -35.38 -32.14 1.84
C LEU A 981 -35.10 -33.31 0.88
N PHE A 982 -34.41 -34.36 1.36
CA PHE A 982 -34.15 -35.56 0.58
C PHE A 982 -35.40 -36.45 0.56
N LYS A 983 -35.86 -36.90 -0.62
CA LYS A 983 -37.07 -37.73 -0.75
C LYS A 983 -36.94 -39.03 0.04
N THR A 984 -38.01 -39.42 0.75
CA THR A 984 -38.02 -40.65 1.55
C THR A 984 -37.81 -41.87 0.66
N GLY A 985 -36.84 -42.73 1.01
CA GLY A 985 -36.46 -43.89 0.20
C GLY A 985 -35.50 -43.60 -0.97
N SER A 986 -35.11 -42.34 -1.22
CA SER A 986 -34.21 -42.02 -2.33
C SER A 986 -32.75 -42.38 -2.06
N SER A 987 -31.98 -42.53 -3.14
CA SER A 987 -30.53 -42.76 -3.08
C SER A 987 -29.79 -41.58 -2.45
N GLU A 988 -30.25 -40.33 -2.64
CA GLU A 988 -29.68 -39.15 -1.98
C GLU A 988 -29.92 -39.19 -0.46
N ARG A 989 -31.13 -39.54 0.01
CA ARG A 989 -31.43 -39.65 1.44
C ARG A 989 -30.60 -40.77 2.09
N SER A 990 -30.38 -41.87 1.38
CA SER A 990 -29.49 -42.97 1.79
C SER A 990 -28.01 -42.52 1.86
N LEU A 991 -27.56 -41.68 0.93
CA LEU A 991 -26.21 -41.11 0.95
C LEU A 991 -26.01 -40.15 2.12
N PHE A 992 -26.94 -39.21 2.31
CA PHE A 992 -26.93 -38.23 3.40
C PHE A 992 -26.96 -38.90 4.78
N ASN A 993 -27.81 -39.91 4.97
CA ASN A 993 -27.86 -40.70 6.21
C ASN A 993 -26.52 -41.39 6.52
N ARG A 994 -25.77 -41.83 5.50
CA ARG A 994 -24.45 -42.46 5.65
C ARG A 994 -23.36 -41.44 6.02
N MET A 995 -23.43 -40.23 5.48
CA MET A 995 -22.51 -39.14 5.84
C MET A 995 -22.66 -38.72 7.31
N LEU A 996 -23.90 -38.70 7.83
CA LEU A 996 -24.17 -38.42 9.26
C LEU A 996 -23.64 -39.47 10.25
N VAL A 997 -23.21 -40.65 9.78
CA VAL A 997 -22.61 -41.71 10.61
C VAL A 997 -21.15 -42.01 10.22
N HIS A 998 -20.51 -41.10 9.47
CA HIS A 998 -19.12 -41.21 9.01
C HIS A 998 -18.82 -42.52 8.26
N ASP A 999 -19.75 -42.99 7.41
CA ASP A 999 -19.58 -44.17 6.56
C ASP A 999 -18.29 -44.04 5.71
N PRO A 1000 -17.38 -45.04 5.71
CA PRO A 1000 -16.07 -44.91 5.08
C PRO A 1000 -16.10 -44.96 3.54
N ARG A 1001 -17.27 -45.17 2.91
CA ARG A 1001 -17.38 -45.24 1.44
C ARG A 1001 -17.26 -43.86 0.81
N ASP A 1002 -16.52 -43.80 -0.29
CA ASP A 1002 -16.26 -42.55 -0.98
C ASP A 1002 -17.38 -42.07 -1.90
N ILE A 1003 -17.45 -40.75 -2.00
CA ILE A 1003 -18.54 -39.97 -2.60
C ILE A 1003 -17.88 -38.85 -3.40
N SER A 1004 -18.20 -38.72 -4.68
CA SER A 1004 -17.55 -37.70 -5.52
C SER A 1004 -18.01 -36.28 -5.17
N VAL A 1005 -17.11 -35.31 -5.35
CA VAL A 1005 -17.43 -33.87 -5.28
C VAL A 1005 -18.62 -33.55 -6.20
N TYR A 1006 -18.62 -34.16 -7.38
CA TYR A 1006 -19.69 -34.06 -8.38
C TYR A 1006 -21.02 -34.64 -7.88
N LYS A 1007 -21.04 -35.74 -7.12
CA LYS A 1007 -22.27 -36.29 -6.53
C LYS A 1007 -22.84 -35.40 -5.42
N LEU A 1008 -21.97 -34.75 -4.63
CA LEU A 1008 -22.40 -33.72 -3.69
C LEU A 1008 -23.01 -32.51 -4.41
N LYS A 1009 -22.43 -32.07 -5.54
CA LYS A 1009 -22.98 -30.94 -6.33
C LYS A 1009 -24.30 -31.30 -7.01
N GLU A 1010 -24.46 -32.52 -7.52
CA GLU A 1010 -25.76 -33.08 -7.97
C GLU A 1010 -26.81 -33.16 -6.83
N MET A 1011 -26.41 -32.96 -5.58
CA MET A 1011 -27.25 -33.04 -4.37
C MET A 1011 -27.35 -31.72 -3.60
N ASP A 1012 -26.90 -30.59 -4.14
CA ASP A 1012 -26.98 -29.29 -3.45
C ASP A 1012 -28.38 -28.67 -3.56
N ILE A 1013 -29.33 -29.22 -2.78
CA ILE A 1013 -30.78 -29.00 -2.91
C ILE A 1013 -31.22 -27.52 -2.81
N GLU A 1014 -30.43 -26.67 -2.15
CA GLU A 1014 -30.76 -25.25 -1.96
C GLU A 1014 -29.64 -24.29 -2.40
N GLY A 1015 -28.58 -24.77 -3.05
CA GLY A 1015 -27.41 -23.94 -3.42
C GLY A 1015 -26.64 -23.39 -2.21
N ALA A 1016 -26.85 -23.96 -1.03
CA ALA A 1016 -26.55 -23.34 0.26
C ALA A 1016 -25.14 -23.66 0.79
N ILE A 1017 -24.39 -24.52 0.09
CA ILE A 1017 -23.03 -24.93 0.48
C ILE A 1017 -22.13 -24.88 -0.73
N GLU A 1018 -21.20 -23.92 -0.76
CA GLU A 1018 -20.31 -23.72 -1.90
C GLU A 1018 -19.31 -24.90 -2.03
N ILE A 1019 -19.63 -25.86 -2.89
CA ILE A 1019 -18.79 -27.04 -3.24
C ILE A 1019 -17.73 -26.66 -4.29
N TYR A 1020 -16.58 -27.33 -4.24
CA TYR A 1020 -15.43 -27.06 -5.12
C TYR A 1020 -14.67 -28.32 -5.52
N ASP A 1021 -14.06 -28.26 -6.70
CA ASP A 1021 -13.05 -29.23 -7.14
C ASP A 1021 -11.77 -28.97 -6.35
N TYR A 1022 -10.87 -29.94 -6.33
CA TYR A 1022 -9.55 -29.75 -5.74
C TYR A 1022 -8.54 -30.64 -6.46
N ASP A 1023 -7.27 -30.31 -6.33
CA ASP A 1023 -6.20 -31.20 -6.77
C ASP A 1023 -4.99 -31.11 -5.82
N THR A 1024 -4.24 -32.20 -5.68
CA THR A 1024 -3.14 -32.31 -4.73
C THR A 1024 -1.96 -31.47 -5.22
N PHE A 1025 -1.31 -30.75 -4.32
CA PHE A 1025 -0.03 -30.10 -4.58
C PHE A 1025 1.05 -31.13 -4.89
N GLU A 1026 1.73 -30.99 -6.04
CA GLU A 1026 2.92 -31.80 -6.36
C GLU A 1026 4.20 -31.12 -5.89
N LYS A 1027 4.35 -29.83 -6.20
CA LYS A 1027 5.55 -29.03 -5.89
C LYS A 1027 5.31 -27.55 -6.09
N LEU A 1028 6.11 -26.73 -5.42
CA LEU A 1028 6.33 -25.33 -5.76
C LEU A 1028 7.58 -25.25 -6.64
N VAL A 1029 7.53 -24.47 -7.70
CA VAL A 1029 8.70 -24.02 -8.45
C VAL A 1029 8.73 -22.51 -8.34
N VAL A 1030 9.43 -22.00 -7.34
CA VAL A 1030 9.73 -20.57 -7.26
C VAL A 1030 10.52 -20.19 -8.51
N LEU A 1031 10.14 -19.10 -9.17
CA LEU A 1031 10.71 -18.72 -10.47
C LEU A 1031 11.81 -17.66 -10.28
N GLU A 1032 12.84 -17.77 -11.12
CA GLU A 1032 13.79 -16.69 -11.42
C GLU A 1032 13.14 -15.62 -12.34
N GLU A 1033 11.90 -15.24 -12.05
CA GLU A 1033 11.24 -14.07 -12.64
C GLU A 1033 10.55 -13.24 -11.56
N GLU A 1034 10.53 -11.94 -11.81
CA GLU A 1034 10.17 -10.87 -10.90
C GLU A 1034 9.27 -9.90 -11.66
N ALA A 1035 8.15 -9.50 -11.07
CA ALA A 1035 7.12 -8.72 -11.79
C ALA A 1035 6.33 -7.77 -10.86
N VAL A 1036 5.96 -6.59 -11.36
CA VAL A 1036 5.17 -5.57 -10.63
C VAL A 1036 3.77 -6.09 -10.32
N THR A 1037 3.30 -5.86 -9.09
CA THR A 1037 2.31 -6.67 -8.36
C THR A 1037 0.99 -5.93 -8.06
N TYR A 1038 -0.14 -6.65 -8.09
CA TYR A 1038 -1.52 -6.14 -7.97
C TYR A 1038 -2.48 -7.05 -7.15
N THR A 1039 -3.55 -6.53 -6.54
CA THR A 1039 -4.55 -7.36 -5.81
C THR A 1039 -5.86 -7.54 -6.47
N LEU A 1040 -6.18 -8.79 -6.78
CA LEU A 1040 -7.54 -9.20 -7.08
C LEU A 1040 -8.35 -9.31 -5.79
N GLU A 1041 -9.08 -8.24 -5.51
CA GLU A 1041 -9.94 -8.10 -4.33
C GLU A 1041 -11.38 -8.46 -4.73
N VAL A 1042 -11.61 -9.72 -5.13
CA VAL A 1042 -12.95 -10.28 -5.42
C VAL A 1042 -13.84 -10.10 -4.21
N LYS A 1043 -15.12 -9.74 -4.32
CA LYS A 1043 -15.94 -9.34 -3.15
C LYS A 1043 -16.59 -10.46 -2.32
N ASP A 1044 -16.45 -11.74 -2.68
CA ASP A 1044 -17.14 -12.87 -2.03
C ASP A 1044 -16.20 -13.92 -1.43
N LEU A 1045 -16.24 -14.09 -0.10
CA LEU A 1045 -15.26 -14.79 0.78
C LEU A 1045 -14.95 -16.26 0.47
N SER A 1046 -15.49 -16.84 -0.59
CA SER A 1046 -15.20 -18.20 -1.06
C SER A 1046 -14.12 -18.29 -2.14
N HIS A 1047 -13.45 -17.16 -2.48
CA HIS A 1047 -12.47 -17.02 -3.55
C HIS A 1047 -11.50 -18.21 -3.64
N ARG A 1048 -11.60 -18.92 -4.77
CA ARG A 1048 -10.79 -20.08 -5.15
C ARG A 1048 -9.81 -19.57 -6.18
N PHE A 1049 -8.53 -19.72 -5.92
CA PHE A 1049 -7.55 -18.90 -6.58
C PHE A 1049 -7.18 -19.41 -7.97
N ASP A 1050 -7.46 -18.54 -8.92
CA ASP A 1050 -6.74 -18.40 -10.17
C ASP A 1050 -5.98 -17.01 -10.13
N SER A 1051 -5.36 -16.60 -8.97
CA SER A 1051 -4.52 -15.36 -8.73
C SER A 1051 -3.58 -15.37 -7.43
N GLU A 1052 -3.05 -14.24 -6.85
CA GLU A 1052 -1.62 -14.11 -6.32
C GLU A 1052 -1.33 -13.27 -4.94
N GLY A 1053 -0.14 -12.70 -4.47
CA GLY A 1053 0.27 -12.43 -2.99
C GLY A 1053 1.05 -11.15 -2.36
N ILE A 1054 1.27 -11.01 -1.01
CA ILE A 1054 1.24 -9.86 0.03
C ILE A 1054 2.43 -8.80 0.42
N ILE A 1055 2.33 -7.41 0.28
CA ILE A 1055 3.05 -6.09 0.74
C ILE A 1055 2.96 -5.40 2.21
N SER A 1056 2.44 -4.15 2.53
CA SER A 1056 2.97 -3.31 3.70
C SER A 1056 2.26 -2.15 4.57
N LYS A 1057 2.88 -1.85 5.76
CA LYS A 1057 3.12 -0.65 6.70
C LYS A 1057 2.50 -0.29 8.11
N ASN A 1058 3.34 -0.16 9.21
CA ASN A 1058 2.99 0.43 10.55
C ASN A 1058 4.08 1.00 11.59
N THR A 1059 4.58 0.22 12.58
CA THR A 1059 4.36 0.34 14.09
C THR A 1059 5.19 1.32 14.98
N GLN A 1060 6.01 0.86 15.98
CA GLN A 1060 7.05 1.59 16.77
C GLN A 1060 6.66 2.63 17.86
N ALA A 1061 5.40 3.12 17.92
CA ALA A 1061 5.03 4.37 18.61
C ALA A 1061 5.25 4.45 20.15
N ASP A 1062 4.85 3.41 20.89
CA ASP A 1062 4.70 3.48 22.35
C ASP A 1062 6.07 3.60 23.08
N MET A 1063 7.15 3.05 22.50
CA MET A 1063 8.51 3.09 23.07
C MET A 1063 9.08 4.51 23.11
N LEU A 1064 8.91 5.27 22.03
CA LEU A 1064 9.38 6.66 21.92
C LEU A 1064 8.64 7.56 22.91
N LYS A 1065 7.35 7.29 23.10
CA LYS A 1065 6.49 7.95 24.09
C LYS A 1065 6.96 7.69 25.51
N GLU A 1066 7.15 6.42 25.88
CA GLU A 1066 7.62 6.02 27.22
C GLU A 1066 9.03 6.56 27.51
N ALA A 1067 9.95 6.53 26.53
CA ALA A 1067 11.30 7.11 26.64
C ALA A 1067 11.29 8.60 26.97
N THR A 1068 10.35 9.35 26.38
CA THR A 1068 10.20 10.79 26.58
C THR A 1068 9.77 11.09 28.02
N VAL A 1069 8.83 10.32 28.57
CA VAL A 1069 8.39 10.44 29.96
C VAL A 1069 9.50 10.05 30.93
N ASP A 1070 10.14 8.89 30.73
CA ASP A 1070 11.24 8.41 31.56
C ASP A 1070 12.37 9.44 31.66
N TYR A 1071 12.85 9.95 30.52
CA TYR A 1071 13.94 10.93 30.49
C TYR A 1071 13.57 12.22 31.23
N PHE A 1072 12.33 12.68 31.12
CA PHE A 1072 11.89 13.87 31.83
C PHE A 1072 11.72 13.63 33.33
N TYR A 1073 10.86 12.70 33.72
CA TYR A 1073 10.42 12.53 35.11
C TYR A 1073 11.46 11.83 36.00
N GLN A 1074 12.38 11.03 35.45
CA GLN A 1074 13.43 10.37 36.22
C GLN A 1074 14.77 11.11 36.17
N TYR A 1075 14.99 12.02 35.20
CA TYR A 1075 16.25 12.74 35.06
C TYR A 1075 16.11 14.26 34.97
N ILE A 1076 15.36 14.83 34.01
CA ILE A 1076 15.26 16.30 33.88
C ILE A 1076 14.65 16.94 35.14
N GLN A 1077 13.46 16.49 35.55
CA GLN A 1077 12.74 17.08 36.69
C GLN A 1077 13.47 16.89 38.03
N PRO A 1078 13.93 15.69 38.44
CA PRO A 1078 14.59 15.52 39.75
C PRO A 1078 15.92 16.26 39.89
N ASN A 1079 16.56 16.62 38.77
CA ASN A 1079 17.81 17.40 38.75
C ASN A 1079 17.56 18.90 38.46
N ASN A 1080 16.30 19.35 38.43
CA ASN A 1080 15.89 20.74 38.12
C ASN A 1080 16.45 21.27 36.78
N LEU A 1081 16.57 20.40 35.78
CA LEU A 1081 17.12 20.73 34.47
C LEU A 1081 16.08 21.29 33.48
N GLU A 1082 14.84 21.53 33.92
CA GLU A 1082 13.68 21.82 33.06
C GLU A 1082 13.83 23.10 32.21
N GLU A 1083 14.65 24.06 32.65
CA GLU A 1083 14.99 25.28 31.87
C GLU A 1083 16.30 25.17 31.07
N ARG A 1084 17.07 24.11 31.29
CA ARG A 1084 18.38 23.86 30.65
C ARG A 1084 18.28 22.83 29.52
N VAL A 1085 17.41 21.84 29.70
CA VAL A 1085 17.17 20.72 28.78
C VAL A 1085 15.71 20.74 28.33
N LYS A 1086 15.47 20.97 27.03
CA LYS A 1086 14.13 21.11 26.45
C LYS A 1086 13.95 20.16 25.28
N PHE A 1087 12.77 19.58 25.10
CA PHE A 1087 12.42 18.87 23.87
C PHE A 1087 12.15 19.87 22.73
N LEU A 1088 12.55 19.51 21.50
CA LEU A 1088 12.44 20.37 20.31
C LEU A 1088 11.49 19.78 19.26
N LEU A 1089 11.69 18.51 18.91
CA LEU A 1089 10.92 17.81 17.87
C LEU A 1089 10.87 16.30 18.14
N PHE A 1090 9.77 15.68 17.74
CA PHE A 1090 9.60 14.24 17.54
C PHE A 1090 9.35 13.95 16.06
N VAL A 1091 10.15 13.11 15.41
CA VAL A 1091 10.05 12.81 13.97
C VAL A 1091 10.23 11.31 13.71
N HIS A 1092 9.11 10.61 13.47
CA HIS A 1092 9.00 9.16 13.28
C HIS A 1092 9.47 8.31 14.48
N ASP A 1093 10.79 8.18 14.63
CA ASP A 1093 11.56 7.37 15.58
C ASP A 1093 12.64 8.19 16.31
N GLU A 1094 12.72 9.47 15.98
CA GLU A 1094 13.77 10.41 16.32
C GLU A 1094 13.27 11.43 17.37
N ILE A 1095 14.04 11.64 18.44
CA ILE A 1095 13.83 12.71 19.44
C ILE A 1095 14.94 13.75 19.28
N ALA A 1096 14.56 15.02 19.08
CA ALA A 1096 15.48 16.15 19.16
C ALA A 1096 15.28 16.91 20.48
N ILE A 1097 16.38 17.20 21.19
CA ILE A 1097 16.40 18.03 22.40
C ILE A 1097 17.45 19.14 22.29
N LYS A 1098 17.25 20.20 23.06
CA LYS A 1098 18.21 21.28 23.32
C LYS A 1098 18.94 20.99 24.63
N ILE A 1099 20.27 21.14 24.64
CA ILE A 1099 21.12 21.05 25.84
C ILE A 1099 22.10 22.23 25.90
N PRO A 1100 22.63 22.61 27.07
CA PRO A 1100 23.71 23.61 27.14
C PRO A 1100 24.97 23.08 26.45
N LYS A 1101 25.69 23.98 25.78
CA LYS A 1101 26.87 23.65 24.97
C LYS A 1101 27.97 23.02 25.82
N GLY A 1102 28.42 21.83 25.42
CA GLY A 1102 29.42 21.05 26.15
C GLY A 1102 28.87 20.18 27.30
N GLU A 1103 27.59 20.31 27.69
CA GLU A 1103 26.98 19.46 28.73
C GLU A 1103 26.46 18.14 28.14
N HIS A 1104 27.33 17.45 27.40
CA HIS A 1104 26.99 16.31 26.55
C HIS A 1104 26.45 15.10 27.33
N HIS A 1105 26.72 15.02 28.64
CA HIS A 1105 26.17 14.01 29.55
C HIS A 1105 24.61 13.97 29.59
N HIS A 1106 23.93 15.07 29.22
CA HIS A 1106 22.48 15.07 29.04
C HIS A 1106 22.06 14.16 27.86
N ALA A 1107 22.86 14.11 26.79
CA ALA A 1107 22.60 13.24 25.64
C ALA A 1107 22.82 11.75 25.97
N ASP A 1108 23.84 11.42 26.75
CA ASP A 1108 24.04 10.08 27.32
C ASP A 1108 22.83 9.62 28.14
N LYS A 1109 22.23 10.54 28.90
CA LYS A 1109 21.01 10.27 29.67
C LYS A 1109 19.79 10.09 28.77
N LEU A 1110 19.61 10.89 27.72
CA LEU A 1110 18.55 10.65 26.73
C LEU A 1110 18.70 9.26 26.08
N LYS A 1111 19.92 8.91 25.63
CA LYS A 1111 20.24 7.58 25.10
C LYS A 1111 19.91 6.47 26.10
N PHE A 1112 20.31 6.62 27.37
CA PHE A 1112 20.02 5.65 28.42
C PHE A 1112 18.50 5.44 28.58
N HIS A 1113 17.71 6.50 28.73
CA HIS A 1113 16.26 6.38 28.91
C HIS A 1113 15.54 5.88 27.64
N MET A 1114 16.01 6.23 26.44
CA MET A 1114 15.52 5.64 25.18
C MET A 1114 15.77 4.13 25.11
N SER A 1115 16.99 3.67 25.39
CA SER A 1115 17.31 2.23 25.44
C SER A 1115 16.57 1.49 26.56
N GLN A 1116 16.45 2.07 27.77
CA GLN A 1116 15.71 1.44 28.86
C GLN A 1116 14.23 1.30 28.54
N ALA A 1117 13.56 2.37 28.09
CA ALA A 1117 12.16 2.32 27.72
C ALA A 1117 11.92 1.32 26.57
N ALA A 1118 12.75 1.34 25.53
CA ALA A 1118 12.73 0.36 24.45
C ALA A 1118 12.83 -1.09 24.97
N ASN A 1119 13.83 -1.39 25.80
CA ASN A 1119 14.08 -2.74 26.32
C ASN A 1119 12.90 -3.30 27.14
N ARG A 1120 12.11 -2.45 27.80
CA ARG A 1120 10.92 -2.90 28.57
C ARG A 1120 9.79 -3.47 27.69
N TYR A 1121 9.80 -3.23 26.38
CA TYR A 1121 8.88 -3.85 25.42
C TYR A 1121 9.44 -5.13 24.77
N LEU A 1122 10.73 -5.42 24.97
CA LEU A 1122 11.42 -6.53 24.34
C LEU A 1122 11.52 -7.74 25.29
N ILE A 1123 11.79 -8.92 24.75
CA ILE A 1123 12.12 -10.10 25.56
C ILE A 1123 13.51 -9.91 26.21
N PRO A 1124 13.75 -10.44 27.43
CA PRO A 1124 14.96 -10.13 28.21
C PRO A 1124 16.31 -10.51 27.58
N SER A 1125 16.30 -11.30 26.49
CA SER A 1125 17.49 -11.72 25.73
C SER A 1125 17.93 -10.72 24.65
N ILE A 1126 17.18 -9.62 24.43
CA ILE A 1126 17.50 -8.58 23.44
C ILE A 1126 17.79 -7.25 24.15
N LYS A 1127 18.62 -6.41 23.54
CA LYS A 1127 18.71 -4.98 23.85
C LYS A 1127 18.60 -4.14 22.58
N MET A 1128 17.96 -2.99 22.69
CA MET A 1128 17.89 -1.97 21.64
C MET A 1128 18.74 -0.76 22.03
N GLY A 1129 19.76 -0.48 21.23
CA GLY A 1129 20.54 0.74 21.34
C GLY A 1129 19.75 1.98 20.90
N ALA A 1130 20.08 3.11 21.51
CA ALA A 1130 19.83 4.42 20.95
C ALA A 1130 21.17 5.07 20.56
N GLU A 1131 21.18 5.76 19.43
CA GLU A 1131 22.30 6.60 18.98
C GLU A 1131 21.92 8.06 19.09
N TYR A 1132 22.92 8.95 19.22
CA TYR A 1132 22.69 10.39 19.15
C TYR A 1132 23.83 11.14 18.48
N LYS A 1133 23.51 12.33 17.97
CA LYS A 1133 24.47 13.31 17.45
C LYS A 1133 24.22 14.66 18.11
N ILE A 1134 25.29 15.31 18.56
CA ILE A 1134 25.27 16.68 19.10
C ILE A 1134 25.86 17.63 18.06
N ARG A 1135 25.11 18.66 17.67
CA ARG A 1135 25.54 19.74 16.75
C ARG A 1135 24.80 21.04 17.12
N LYS A 1136 25.22 22.20 16.59
CA LYS A 1136 24.44 23.44 16.71
C LYS A 1136 23.08 23.42 16.00
N THR A 1137 22.78 22.37 15.23
CA THR A 1137 21.65 22.27 14.29
C THR A 1137 21.12 20.86 14.20
N TRP A 1138 19.84 20.69 13.88
CA TRP A 1138 19.22 19.38 13.62
C TRP A 1138 19.94 18.64 12.48
N ILE A 1139 20.24 17.36 12.70
CA ILE A 1139 20.97 16.47 11.77
C ILE A 1139 20.56 15.02 12.06
N LYS A 1140 20.54 14.13 11.04
CA LYS A 1140 20.37 12.68 11.30
C LYS A 1140 21.70 11.95 11.36
#